data_AF-A0A0P1B7V0-F1
#
_entry.id   AF-A0A0P1B7V0-F1
#
_cell.length_a   1.000
_cell.length_b   1.000
_cell.length_c   1.000
_cell.angle_alpha   90.00
_cell.angle_beta   90.00
_cell.angle_gamma   90.00
#
_symmetry.space_group_name_H-M   'P 1'
#
loop_
_entity.id
_entity.type
_entity.pdbx_description
1 polymer ?
#
loop_
_entity_poly.entity_id
_entity_poly.type
_entity_poly.pdbx_seq_one_letter_code
_entity_poly.pdbx_strand_id
1 'polypeptide(L)'
;MAWNRCLGSLREGDVISDRELNVLSYLIDSKDAEDRKLYPPAFLTAGKLDESLDIIVDCSTVYEKLSSDKKKKEKTLQKIENTMRDRLTKDDLRVESILGSYKFTSQAVRFLLGDEHRDLNECFEFMEEMAAQKSILKGLNLKSLHECRAACAELMKALLEVPKTTSDNSIKFQRALYRVIDCVEAVLGCMKKILAKQENLVQILTNTPLKQSSFFFPGDAQQYANIQLQRLVNSEAALDIVSRAYQLLTVDNFDAEPRSEEGRRRLRFFANSLFMDMPDAKPIRKIRSLTVSTPYYSEIVMYSIKDLTAQNDDSIKLLYYLKTIYPFEWENLLERLQAKDMEEALKKYPEEVQSWASYRGQTLARTVRGMMYNEDAIRFLHWLEICENEVMHQFGCPCNKCKRLDEMVALKFNYVCTCQIYGKQKDEQRQQAADLEFLLRKHPSLRVAYVDGPKKMKEGPPKFFSVLIRADGANIAEVYRVELPGNPIIGEGKPENQNHAIIFSRGELLQCIDMNQDGYLEEALKMPNLLSTKDSETAKYPLTIIGFREHVFTGGVSNLASFMSIQELSFVSLGQRMLALNHVRQHYGHPDIFDKLFAMGCGGTAKASKGVNLSEDIFAGFNSTLRGGRISHEEFIQVGKGRDVGMQQLVLFEAKLSSGAGECVISRDAMRMASRLDFFRLHSWFYGNLGWYFTQTMTVVGVFFFIYGKVYMALSGMDSFFLEKGGLGIGGTLNTSWAIQFGFLLVVPVVAVVGVEQGFRHGVTYLLWNVLTLGPLFFTFQMGTRMHYFDRTLIHGGAKYRATGRGFTIKHEKFAELYRFYAFSHFYRAVELIFLLILFRIYGTFSWCNCSWTLDAEFYSYFKPSDNDWKTRCYANYYQTCVEPTNQNYGVMSYSLWIIAATWLWAPFFFNPSGFDWDKLIEDYSDWQNWLKTTNDSAGSWSGWWSNEVEYLEHSSKSSRIVSIIRKMRFFFVAYGMYLQLAYKTYYEDRDLKIEKGSMISYALAGAMFILVLLLLCCGYIASRIKKKMTFKQKKLRKMKFILSCCGLLVACASLLVISLVNLMEITVIILIAAYWFLQLCIYRNQTHHVVVRAMARTYDRWVGWIIFGPVLFIAMFLPFLSSFQQRVMFNNAFTSGLEVSKLFANEAASSTSKIVKVKRVAKKKKRSD
;
A
#
# COMPACT_ATOMS: atom_id res chain seq x y z
N MET A 1 -19.26 12.65 -25.54
CA MET A 1 -17.87 12.96 -25.96
C MET A 1 -16.86 12.79 -24.83
N ALA A 2 -16.96 13.55 -23.72
CA ALA A 2 -16.00 13.45 -22.61
C ALA A 2 -15.89 12.02 -22.03
N TRP A 3 -17.02 11.35 -21.79
CA TRP A 3 -17.06 9.95 -21.36
C TRP A 3 -16.26 9.01 -22.28
N ASN A 4 -16.54 9.04 -23.59
CA ASN A 4 -15.81 8.21 -24.57
C ASN A 4 -14.31 8.56 -24.62
N ARG A 5 -13.91 9.83 -24.38
CA ARG A 5 -12.49 10.19 -24.30
C ARG A 5 -11.82 9.60 -23.06
N CYS A 6 -12.50 9.57 -21.91
CA CYS A 6 -12.03 8.89 -20.70
C CYS A 6 -11.83 7.39 -20.96
N LEU A 7 -12.81 6.72 -21.59
CA LEU A 7 -12.71 5.30 -21.97
C LEU A 7 -11.59 5.05 -22.98
N GLY A 8 -11.41 5.93 -23.97
CA GLY A 8 -10.28 5.86 -24.90
C GLY A 8 -8.93 5.91 -24.17
N SER A 9 -8.77 6.82 -23.20
CA SER A 9 -7.56 6.88 -22.37
C SER A 9 -7.36 5.62 -21.50
N LEU A 10 -8.44 5.03 -20.99
CA LEU A 10 -8.38 3.73 -20.29
C LEU A 10 -7.89 2.62 -21.22
N ARG A 11 -8.36 2.60 -22.48
CA ARG A 11 -7.94 1.63 -23.49
C ARG A 11 -6.48 1.82 -23.92
N GLU A 12 -6.05 3.07 -24.16
CA GLU A 12 -4.67 3.44 -24.44
C GLU A 12 -3.72 3.03 -23.28
N GLY A 13 -4.22 3.04 -22.04
CA GLY A 13 -3.51 2.55 -20.86
C GLY A 13 -3.55 1.04 -20.63
N ASP A 14 -4.21 0.29 -21.53
CA ASP A 14 -4.46 -1.16 -21.43
C ASP A 14 -5.32 -1.58 -20.23
N VAL A 15 -6.09 -0.65 -19.63
CA VAL A 15 -6.94 -0.91 -18.46
C VAL A 15 -8.24 -1.63 -18.86
N ILE A 16 -8.73 -1.35 -20.07
CA ILE A 16 -9.90 -2.02 -20.66
C ILE A 16 -9.52 -2.57 -22.05
N SER A 17 -10.25 -3.58 -22.51
CA SER A 17 -10.17 -4.20 -23.84
C SER A 17 -10.95 -3.41 -24.90
N ASP A 18 -10.76 -3.74 -26.17
CA ASP A 18 -11.55 -3.15 -27.27
C ASP A 18 -13.04 -3.49 -27.16
N ARG A 19 -13.36 -4.70 -26.69
CA ARG A 19 -14.75 -5.10 -26.40
C ARG A 19 -15.36 -4.20 -25.33
N GLU A 20 -14.67 -4.03 -24.21
CA GLU A 20 -15.17 -3.21 -23.08
C GLU A 20 -15.30 -1.75 -23.48
N LEU A 21 -14.35 -1.20 -24.24
CA LEU A 21 -14.45 0.16 -24.78
C LEU A 21 -15.76 0.36 -25.55
N ASN A 22 -16.11 -0.59 -26.42
CA ASN A 22 -17.32 -0.50 -27.24
C ASN A 22 -18.61 -0.63 -26.41
N VAL A 23 -18.63 -1.54 -25.43
CA VAL A 23 -19.78 -1.76 -24.53
C VAL A 23 -20.04 -0.55 -23.62
N LEU A 24 -18.97 0.09 -23.13
CA LEU A 24 -19.03 1.21 -22.21
C LEU A 24 -19.25 2.56 -22.90
N SER A 25 -18.97 2.67 -24.20
CA SER A 25 -19.05 3.93 -24.94
C SER A 25 -20.48 4.29 -25.38
N TYR A 26 -20.75 5.60 -25.42
CA TYR A 26 -21.90 6.12 -26.15
C TYR A 26 -21.66 5.94 -27.65
N LEU A 27 -22.68 5.51 -28.38
CA LEU A 27 -22.67 5.58 -29.84
C LEU A 27 -23.25 6.94 -30.26
N ILE A 28 -22.53 7.65 -31.12
CA ILE A 28 -22.88 9.02 -31.53
C ILE A 28 -22.93 9.04 -33.06
N ASP A 29 -24.08 9.39 -33.62
CA ASP A 29 -24.23 9.50 -35.08
C ASP A 29 -23.26 10.51 -35.69
N SER A 30 -22.95 10.30 -36.98
CA SER A 30 -22.09 11.18 -37.76
C SER A 30 -22.66 12.60 -37.81
N LYS A 31 -21.78 13.58 -38.02
CA LYS A 31 -22.15 15.00 -38.09
C LYS A 31 -23.13 15.31 -39.23
N ASP A 32 -23.13 14.49 -40.28
CA ASP A 32 -23.93 14.68 -41.49
C ASP A 32 -25.36 14.12 -41.37
N ALA A 33 -25.70 13.49 -40.24
CA ALA A 33 -27.06 13.04 -39.96
C ALA A 33 -27.95 14.23 -39.55
N GLU A 34 -29.05 14.45 -40.29
CA GLU A 34 -30.00 15.56 -40.06
C GLU A 34 -30.54 15.61 -38.62
N ASP A 35 -30.67 14.45 -37.97
CA ASP A 35 -31.00 14.28 -36.55
C ASP A 35 -29.90 13.47 -35.86
N ARG A 36 -28.83 14.14 -35.41
CA ARG A 36 -27.74 13.46 -34.68
C ARG A 36 -28.26 12.81 -33.40
N LYS A 37 -28.36 11.48 -33.38
CA LYS A 37 -28.81 10.74 -32.19
C LYS A 37 -27.63 10.33 -31.31
N LEU A 38 -27.89 10.34 -30.02
CA LEU A 38 -27.01 9.83 -28.97
C LEU A 38 -27.64 8.55 -28.43
N TYR A 39 -26.92 7.44 -28.54
CA TYR A 39 -27.39 6.17 -28.00
C TYR A 39 -26.64 5.83 -26.71
N PRO A 40 -27.36 5.47 -25.63
CA PRO A 40 -26.75 5.14 -24.36
C PRO A 40 -25.82 3.91 -24.48
N PRO A 41 -24.79 3.80 -23.62
CA PRO A 41 -23.91 2.64 -23.56
C PRO A 41 -24.67 1.33 -23.32
N ALA A 42 -24.20 0.23 -23.94
CA ALA A 42 -24.87 -1.07 -23.86
C ALA A 42 -24.85 -1.67 -22.45
N PHE A 43 -23.85 -1.30 -21.63
CA PHE A 43 -23.75 -1.78 -20.25
C PHE A 43 -24.94 -1.39 -19.36
N LEU A 44 -25.62 -0.28 -19.67
CA LEU A 44 -26.78 0.18 -18.89
C LEU A 44 -27.98 -0.77 -19.02
N THR A 45 -28.10 -1.42 -20.17
CA THR A 45 -29.19 -2.36 -20.48
C THR A 45 -28.76 -3.83 -20.35
N ALA A 46 -27.59 -4.10 -19.77
CA ALA A 46 -27.04 -5.45 -19.63
C ALA A 46 -28.02 -6.39 -18.89
N GLY A 47 -28.25 -7.59 -19.44
CA GLY A 47 -29.20 -8.57 -18.89
C GLY A 47 -30.69 -8.17 -18.92
N LYS A 48 -31.02 -6.90 -19.22
CA LYS A 48 -32.42 -6.41 -19.24
C LYS A 48 -33.23 -6.96 -20.39
N LEU A 49 -32.59 -7.31 -21.51
CA LEU A 49 -33.27 -7.97 -22.62
C LEU A 49 -33.78 -9.34 -22.20
N ASP A 50 -32.93 -10.17 -21.60
CA ASP A 50 -33.29 -11.54 -21.20
C ASP A 50 -34.40 -11.52 -20.13
N GLU A 51 -34.31 -10.63 -19.12
CA GLU A 51 -35.41 -10.40 -18.17
C GLU A 51 -36.73 -10.02 -18.87
N SER A 52 -36.65 -9.20 -19.92
CA SER A 52 -37.81 -8.75 -20.68
C SER A 52 -38.41 -9.86 -21.52
N LEU A 53 -37.57 -10.67 -22.17
CA LEU A 53 -37.99 -11.83 -22.94
C LEU A 53 -38.71 -12.85 -22.05
N ASP A 54 -38.21 -13.10 -20.84
CA ASP A 54 -38.85 -13.99 -19.88
C ASP A 54 -40.24 -13.49 -19.47
N ILE A 55 -40.38 -12.18 -19.18
CA ILE A 55 -41.68 -11.56 -18.89
C ILE A 55 -42.65 -11.77 -20.07
N ILE A 56 -42.19 -11.54 -21.30
CA ILE A 56 -43.02 -11.65 -22.51
C ILE A 56 -43.43 -13.10 -22.76
N VAL A 57 -42.50 -14.05 -22.68
CA VAL A 57 -42.76 -15.49 -22.89
C VAL A 57 -43.70 -16.03 -21.82
N ASP A 58 -43.49 -15.70 -20.55
CA ASP A 58 -44.39 -16.07 -19.44
C ASP A 58 -45.81 -15.56 -19.70
N CYS A 59 -45.96 -14.28 -20.04
CA CYS A 59 -47.27 -13.70 -20.33
C CYS A 59 -47.90 -14.31 -21.59
N SER A 60 -47.12 -14.61 -22.62
CA SER A 60 -47.59 -15.27 -23.85
C SER A 60 -48.10 -16.68 -23.60
N THR A 61 -47.41 -17.49 -22.79
CA THR A 61 -47.85 -18.86 -22.47
C THR A 61 -49.15 -18.86 -21.68
N VAL A 62 -49.32 -17.91 -20.75
CA VAL A 62 -50.56 -17.72 -19.98
C VAL A 62 -51.68 -17.21 -20.88
N TYR A 63 -51.39 -16.26 -21.77
CA TYR A 63 -52.34 -15.71 -22.73
C TYR A 63 -52.89 -16.80 -23.67
N GLU A 64 -52.03 -17.64 -24.23
CA GLU A 64 -52.45 -18.75 -25.10
C GLU A 64 -53.28 -19.81 -24.37
N LYS A 65 -52.87 -20.20 -23.16
CA LYS A 65 -53.64 -21.14 -22.31
C LYS A 65 -55.03 -20.61 -21.99
N LEU A 66 -55.18 -19.29 -21.88
CA LEU A 66 -56.46 -18.65 -21.57
C LEU A 66 -57.29 -18.34 -22.81
N SER A 67 -56.64 -18.12 -23.96
CA SER A 67 -57.30 -17.90 -25.24
C SER A 67 -57.93 -19.18 -25.81
N SER A 68 -57.49 -20.36 -25.39
CA SER A 68 -58.08 -21.65 -25.79
C SER A 68 -59.34 -22.03 -24.99
N ASP A 69 -59.64 -21.32 -23.89
CA ASP A 69 -60.82 -21.54 -23.03
C ASP A 69 -62.02 -20.72 -23.51
N LYS A 70 -63.02 -21.38 -24.12
CA LYS A 70 -64.21 -20.75 -24.73
C LYS A 70 -65.08 -19.94 -23.75
N LYS A 71 -64.89 -20.04 -22.42
CA LYS A 71 -65.73 -19.36 -21.40
C LYS A 71 -65.22 -17.98 -20.95
N LYS A 72 -64.03 -17.53 -21.38
CA LYS A 72 -63.42 -16.30 -20.84
C LYS A 72 -63.57 -15.09 -21.78
N LYS A 73 -63.89 -13.93 -21.18
CA LYS A 73 -64.14 -12.65 -21.88
C LYS A 73 -62.83 -11.94 -22.24
N GLU A 74 -62.85 -11.20 -23.34
CA GLU A 74 -61.75 -10.36 -23.88
C GLU A 74 -61.10 -9.43 -22.83
N LYS A 75 -61.87 -9.00 -21.80
CA LYS A 75 -61.35 -8.26 -20.65
C LYS A 75 -60.23 -8.97 -19.88
N THR A 76 -60.28 -10.30 -19.76
CA THR A 76 -59.26 -11.10 -19.06
C THR A 76 -57.98 -11.19 -19.87
N LEU A 77 -58.08 -11.33 -21.19
CA LEU A 77 -56.94 -11.33 -22.11
C LEU A 77 -56.26 -9.95 -22.15
N GLN A 78 -57.05 -8.88 -22.20
CA GLN A 78 -56.55 -7.51 -22.11
C GLN A 78 -55.84 -7.23 -20.77
N LYS A 79 -56.29 -7.85 -19.67
CA LYS A 79 -55.63 -7.72 -18.37
C LYS A 79 -54.20 -8.31 -18.39
N ILE A 80 -53.97 -9.39 -19.14
CA ILE A 80 -52.64 -10.01 -19.27
C ILE A 80 -51.70 -9.12 -20.09
N GLU A 81 -52.18 -8.58 -21.20
CA GLU A 81 -51.46 -7.56 -22.00
C GLU A 81 -51.05 -6.35 -21.13
N ASN A 82 -52.01 -5.82 -20.35
CA ASN A 82 -51.73 -4.73 -19.43
C ASN A 82 -50.70 -5.14 -18.35
N THR A 83 -50.81 -6.35 -17.80
CA THR A 83 -49.86 -6.85 -16.78
C THR A 83 -48.45 -7.02 -17.34
N MET A 84 -48.32 -7.54 -18.57
CA MET A 84 -47.04 -7.65 -19.26
C MET A 84 -46.43 -6.26 -19.44
N ARG A 85 -47.19 -5.30 -19.96
CA ARG A 85 -46.74 -3.92 -20.13
C ARG A 85 -46.31 -3.30 -18.81
N ASP A 86 -47.13 -3.39 -17.77
CA ASP A 86 -46.83 -2.80 -16.46
C ASP A 86 -45.55 -3.40 -15.85
N ARG A 87 -45.26 -4.69 -16.09
CA ARG A 87 -43.99 -5.34 -15.67
C ARG A 87 -42.79 -4.85 -16.48
N LEU A 88 -42.95 -4.64 -17.78
CA LEU A 88 -41.90 -4.16 -18.67
C LEU A 88 -41.59 -2.68 -18.43
N THR A 89 -42.61 -1.84 -18.24
CA THR A 89 -42.47 -0.39 -18.01
C THR A 89 -42.16 -0.03 -16.55
N LYS A 90 -41.93 -1.02 -15.68
CA LYS A 90 -41.50 -0.78 -14.29
C LYS A 90 -40.06 -0.27 -14.21
N ASP A 91 -39.25 -0.56 -15.23
CA ASP A 91 -37.84 -0.21 -15.34
C ASP A 91 -37.58 0.34 -16.74
N ASP A 92 -37.27 1.63 -16.86
CA ASP A 92 -37.07 2.31 -18.14
C ASP A 92 -35.98 1.63 -18.98
N LEU A 93 -34.96 1.03 -18.33
CA LEU A 93 -33.87 0.33 -19.01
C LEU A 93 -34.33 -0.95 -19.72
N ARG A 94 -35.42 -1.58 -19.28
CA ARG A 94 -36.02 -2.72 -20.00
C ARG A 94 -36.63 -2.26 -21.32
N VAL A 95 -37.34 -1.13 -21.29
CA VAL A 95 -37.96 -0.54 -22.50
C VAL A 95 -36.87 -0.14 -23.48
N GLU A 96 -35.82 0.54 -23.00
CA GLU A 96 -34.66 0.90 -23.83
C GLU A 96 -33.97 -0.33 -24.41
N SER A 97 -33.82 -1.40 -23.63
CA SER A 97 -33.20 -2.65 -24.09
C SER A 97 -33.99 -3.30 -25.23
N ILE A 98 -35.32 -3.41 -25.10
CA ILE A 98 -36.20 -4.02 -26.12
C ILE A 98 -36.19 -3.16 -27.39
N LEU A 99 -36.41 -1.85 -27.23
CA LEU A 99 -36.47 -0.92 -28.35
C LEU A 99 -35.12 -0.87 -29.08
N GLY A 100 -34.03 -0.77 -28.33
CA GLY A 100 -32.67 -0.77 -28.86
C GLY A 100 -32.36 -2.06 -29.61
N SER A 101 -32.58 -3.22 -29.00
CA SER A 101 -32.29 -4.51 -29.65
C SER A 101 -33.09 -4.68 -30.93
N TYR A 102 -34.38 -4.30 -30.94
CA TYR A 102 -35.22 -4.38 -32.13
C TYR A 102 -34.76 -3.40 -33.22
N LYS A 103 -34.54 -2.14 -32.87
CA LYS A 103 -34.22 -1.07 -33.83
C LYS A 103 -32.86 -1.28 -34.49
N PHE A 104 -31.81 -1.59 -33.71
CA PHE A 104 -30.47 -1.80 -34.28
C PHE A 104 -30.39 -3.09 -35.10
N THR A 105 -31.02 -4.17 -34.64
CA THR A 105 -31.06 -5.45 -35.36
C THR A 105 -31.82 -5.33 -36.68
N SER A 106 -33.00 -4.70 -36.67
CA SER A 106 -33.80 -4.49 -37.89
C SER A 106 -33.08 -3.55 -38.87
N GLN A 107 -32.42 -2.49 -38.38
CA GLN A 107 -31.60 -1.62 -39.23
C GLN A 107 -30.41 -2.36 -39.86
N ALA A 108 -29.69 -3.19 -39.10
CA ALA A 108 -28.59 -3.99 -39.62
C ALA A 108 -29.05 -4.97 -40.71
N VAL A 109 -30.19 -5.65 -40.50
CA VAL A 109 -30.78 -6.56 -41.49
C VAL A 109 -31.26 -5.82 -42.74
N ARG A 110 -31.97 -4.69 -42.59
CA ARG A 110 -32.40 -3.85 -43.72
C ARG A 110 -31.22 -3.32 -44.53
N PHE A 111 -30.14 -2.89 -43.86
CA PHE A 111 -28.93 -2.41 -44.52
C PHE A 111 -28.24 -3.52 -45.31
N LEU A 112 -28.12 -4.72 -44.73
CA LEU A 112 -27.50 -5.88 -45.38
C LEU A 112 -28.29 -6.37 -46.61
N LEU A 113 -29.62 -6.40 -46.53
CA LEU A 113 -30.45 -6.94 -47.60
C LEU A 113 -30.72 -5.94 -48.74
N GLY A 114 -30.64 -4.64 -48.47
CA GLY A 114 -30.78 -3.57 -49.46
C GLY A 114 -32.18 -3.48 -50.10
N ASP A 115 -32.29 -2.69 -51.17
CA ASP A 115 -33.58 -2.34 -51.79
C ASP A 115 -34.30 -3.53 -52.45
N GLU A 116 -33.59 -4.56 -52.91
CA GLU A 116 -34.16 -5.77 -53.54
C GLU A 116 -35.07 -6.59 -52.58
N HIS A 117 -34.93 -6.36 -51.26
CA HIS A 117 -35.71 -7.04 -50.22
C HIS A 117 -36.56 -6.06 -49.40
N ARG A 118 -36.96 -4.92 -49.99
CA ARG A 118 -37.81 -3.91 -49.33
C ARG A 118 -39.18 -4.44 -48.92
N ASP A 119 -39.67 -5.50 -49.55
CA ASP A 119 -40.88 -6.25 -49.15
C ASP A 119 -40.85 -6.77 -47.71
N LEU A 120 -39.65 -6.99 -47.14
CA LEU A 120 -39.51 -7.33 -45.73
C LEU A 120 -39.89 -6.20 -44.77
N ASN A 121 -39.98 -4.95 -45.25
CA ASN A 121 -40.40 -3.82 -44.41
C ASN A 121 -41.81 -4.00 -43.87
N GLU A 122 -42.73 -4.61 -44.63
CA GLU A 122 -44.09 -4.91 -44.17
C GLU A 122 -44.08 -5.81 -42.92
N CYS A 123 -43.15 -6.75 -42.85
CA CYS A 123 -42.99 -7.63 -41.68
C CYS A 123 -42.56 -6.85 -40.43
N PHE A 124 -41.64 -5.89 -40.60
CA PHE A 124 -41.19 -5.04 -39.50
C PHE A 124 -42.27 -4.04 -39.08
N GLU A 125 -42.91 -3.37 -40.04
CA GLU A 125 -43.99 -2.40 -39.80
C GLU A 125 -45.18 -3.04 -39.07
N PHE A 126 -45.55 -4.28 -39.40
CA PHE A 126 -46.58 -5.01 -38.67
C PHE A 126 -46.22 -5.24 -37.20
N MET A 127 -44.96 -5.59 -36.90
CA MET A 127 -44.51 -5.73 -35.51
C MET A 127 -44.57 -4.41 -34.75
N GLU A 128 -44.20 -3.30 -35.40
CA GLU A 128 -44.29 -1.94 -34.84
C GLU A 128 -45.76 -1.54 -34.61
N GLU A 129 -46.67 -1.85 -35.54
CA GLU A 129 -48.10 -1.59 -35.44
C GLU A 129 -48.74 -2.33 -34.26
N MET A 130 -48.44 -3.63 -34.08
CA MET A 130 -48.95 -4.41 -32.96
C MET A 130 -48.46 -3.88 -31.60
N ALA A 131 -47.22 -3.36 -31.55
CA ALA A 131 -46.71 -2.67 -30.38
C ALA A 131 -47.45 -1.36 -30.11
N ALA A 132 -47.68 -0.54 -31.15
CA ALA A 132 -48.40 0.74 -31.04
C ALA A 132 -49.87 0.56 -30.61
N GLN A 133 -50.54 -0.47 -31.15
CA GLN A 133 -51.93 -0.81 -30.83
C GLN A 133 -52.09 -1.55 -29.48
N LYS A 134 -50.98 -1.86 -28.79
CA LYS A 134 -50.97 -2.56 -27.49
C LYS A 134 -51.63 -3.95 -27.57
N SER A 135 -51.35 -4.69 -28.65
CA SER A 135 -51.98 -5.97 -29.01
C SER A 135 -50.95 -7.06 -29.39
N ILE A 136 -49.74 -6.98 -28.83
CA ILE A 136 -48.59 -7.84 -29.18
C ILE A 136 -48.89 -9.34 -29.00
N LEU A 137 -49.45 -9.75 -27.86
CA LEU A 137 -49.78 -11.16 -27.57
C LEU A 137 -50.92 -11.66 -28.46
N LYS A 138 -51.79 -10.76 -28.93
CA LYS A 138 -52.85 -11.08 -29.90
C LYS A 138 -52.26 -11.32 -31.29
N GLY A 139 -51.45 -10.40 -31.80
CA GLY A 139 -50.95 -10.37 -33.17
C GLY A 139 -49.74 -11.29 -33.48
N LEU A 140 -48.88 -11.55 -32.50
CA LEU A 140 -47.60 -12.27 -32.71
C LEU A 140 -47.54 -13.61 -31.95
N ASN A 141 -46.69 -14.54 -32.40
CA ASN A 141 -46.36 -15.78 -31.71
C ASN A 141 -44.97 -15.66 -31.05
N LEU A 142 -44.92 -15.60 -29.73
CA LEU A 142 -43.71 -15.17 -29.00
C LEU A 142 -42.92 -16.33 -28.36
N LYS A 143 -43.29 -17.60 -28.61
CA LYS A 143 -42.60 -18.77 -28.01
C LYS A 143 -41.14 -18.89 -28.40
N SER A 144 -40.79 -18.49 -29.61
CA SER A 144 -39.42 -18.61 -30.16
C SER A 144 -38.61 -17.32 -30.05
N LEU A 145 -38.96 -16.41 -29.13
CA LEU A 145 -38.23 -15.15 -28.96
C LEU A 145 -36.76 -15.35 -28.56
N HIS A 146 -36.48 -16.30 -27.66
CA HIS A 146 -35.10 -16.64 -27.26
C HIS A 146 -34.28 -17.21 -28.43
N GLU A 147 -34.90 -18.07 -29.26
CA GLU A 147 -34.28 -18.57 -30.50
C GLU A 147 -34.00 -17.42 -31.48
N CYS A 148 -34.95 -16.49 -31.64
CA CYS A 148 -34.81 -15.33 -32.51
C CYS A 148 -33.67 -14.41 -32.06
N ARG A 149 -33.58 -14.13 -30.75
CA ARG A 149 -32.47 -13.37 -30.15
C ARG A 149 -31.12 -14.04 -30.42
N ALA A 150 -31.03 -15.36 -30.25
CA ALA A 150 -29.80 -16.12 -30.50
C ALA A 150 -29.40 -16.10 -32.00
N ALA A 151 -30.36 -16.29 -32.91
CA ALA A 151 -30.12 -16.23 -34.35
C ALA A 151 -29.66 -14.82 -34.79
N CYS A 152 -30.28 -13.77 -34.26
CA CYS A 152 -29.87 -12.39 -34.51
C CYS A 152 -28.45 -12.12 -33.98
N ALA A 153 -28.11 -12.61 -32.78
CA ALA A 153 -26.79 -12.44 -32.21
C ALA A 153 -25.70 -13.13 -33.04
N GLU A 154 -25.94 -14.35 -33.51
CA GLU A 154 -25.02 -15.07 -34.40
C GLU A 154 -24.87 -14.38 -35.76
N LEU A 155 -25.95 -13.81 -36.31
CA LEU A 155 -25.86 -12.99 -37.52
C LEU A 155 -24.96 -11.77 -37.32
N MET A 156 -25.17 -10.99 -36.24
CA MET A 156 -24.34 -9.81 -35.99
C MET A 156 -22.87 -10.20 -35.76
N LYS A 157 -22.61 -11.30 -35.06
CA LYS A 157 -21.26 -11.84 -34.87
C LYS A 157 -20.61 -12.22 -36.21
N ALA A 158 -21.33 -12.93 -37.07
CA ALA A 158 -20.85 -13.32 -38.39
C ALA A 158 -20.48 -12.09 -39.23
N LEU A 159 -21.27 -11.02 -39.17
CA LEU A 159 -20.98 -9.75 -39.85
C LEU A 159 -19.72 -9.06 -39.33
N LEU A 160 -19.49 -9.06 -38.00
CA LEU A 160 -18.31 -8.45 -37.39
C LEU A 160 -17.01 -9.23 -37.67
N GLU A 161 -17.09 -10.54 -37.88
CA GLU A 161 -15.94 -11.42 -38.17
C GLU A 161 -15.52 -11.40 -39.66
N VAL A 162 -16.24 -10.68 -40.52
CA VAL A 162 -15.90 -10.57 -41.95
C VAL A 162 -14.62 -9.74 -42.13
N PRO A 163 -13.59 -10.27 -42.81
CA PRO A 163 -12.32 -9.57 -42.95
C PRO A 163 -12.40 -8.36 -43.89
N LYS A 164 -12.03 -7.17 -43.37
CA LYS A 164 -12.18 -5.84 -44.01
C LYS A 164 -11.34 -5.60 -45.28
N THR A 165 -10.23 -6.32 -45.49
CA THR A 165 -9.23 -5.99 -46.53
C THR A 165 -8.99 -7.11 -47.56
N THR A 166 -9.96 -8.01 -47.74
CA THR A 166 -9.82 -9.16 -48.64
C THR A 166 -10.59 -8.93 -49.93
N SER A 167 -9.97 -9.18 -51.08
CA SER A 167 -10.65 -9.15 -52.38
C SER A 167 -11.74 -10.20 -52.46
N ASP A 168 -12.74 -9.97 -53.31
CA ASP A 168 -13.94 -10.81 -53.54
C ASP A 168 -13.57 -12.27 -53.84
N ASN A 169 -12.41 -12.49 -54.45
CA ASN A 169 -11.88 -13.81 -54.80
C ASN A 169 -11.15 -14.52 -53.64
N SER A 170 -11.11 -13.93 -52.45
CA SER A 170 -10.49 -14.57 -51.30
C SER A 170 -11.39 -15.67 -50.74
N ILE A 171 -10.82 -16.87 -50.60
CA ILE A 171 -11.46 -18.02 -49.94
C ILE A 171 -11.97 -17.64 -48.54
N LYS A 172 -11.29 -16.73 -47.82
CA LYS A 172 -11.73 -16.27 -46.50
C LYS A 172 -13.00 -15.43 -46.56
N PHE A 173 -13.12 -14.55 -47.55
CA PHE A 173 -14.31 -13.71 -47.75
C PHE A 173 -15.50 -14.56 -48.18
N GLN A 174 -15.32 -15.47 -49.13
CA GLN A 174 -16.38 -16.38 -49.57
C GLN A 174 -16.90 -17.25 -48.43
N ARG A 175 -16.03 -17.80 -47.57
CA ARG A 175 -16.46 -18.55 -46.38
C ARG A 175 -17.27 -17.69 -45.39
N ALA A 176 -16.86 -16.44 -45.20
CA ALA A 176 -17.60 -15.50 -44.35
C ALA A 176 -18.97 -15.18 -44.95
N LEU A 177 -19.05 -14.99 -46.27
CA LEU A 177 -20.31 -14.75 -46.99
C LEU A 177 -21.29 -15.91 -46.82
N TYR A 178 -20.86 -17.16 -47.04
CA TYR A 178 -21.74 -18.33 -46.85
C TYR A 178 -22.27 -18.40 -45.42
N ARG A 179 -21.40 -18.17 -44.42
CA ARG A 179 -21.84 -18.13 -43.02
C ARG A 179 -22.85 -17.01 -42.76
N VAL A 180 -22.67 -15.83 -43.34
CA VAL A 180 -23.62 -14.72 -43.21
C VAL A 180 -24.96 -15.10 -43.85
N ILE A 181 -24.96 -15.70 -45.05
CA ILE A 181 -26.18 -16.16 -45.73
C ILE A 181 -26.95 -17.15 -44.84
N ASP A 182 -26.27 -18.18 -44.31
CA ASP A 182 -26.89 -19.17 -43.40
C ASP A 182 -27.50 -18.50 -42.15
N CYS A 183 -26.80 -17.52 -41.57
CA CYS A 183 -27.31 -16.79 -40.41
C CYS A 183 -28.53 -15.92 -40.76
N VAL A 184 -28.56 -15.29 -41.94
CA VAL A 184 -29.74 -14.52 -42.37
C VAL A 184 -30.93 -15.45 -42.61
N GLU A 185 -30.74 -16.62 -43.22
CA GLU A 185 -31.81 -17.61 -43.37
C GLU A 185 -32.37 -18.07 -42.02
N ALA A 186 -31.50 -18.29 -41.02
CA ALA A 186 -31.93 -18.61 -39.66
C ALA A 186 -32.77 -17.49 -39.03
N VAL A 187 -32.40 -16.22 -39.23
CA VAL A 187 -33.18 -15.06 -38.76
C VAL A 187 -34.54 -15.00 -39.46
N LEU A 188 -34.60 -15.18 -40.79
CA LEU A 188 -35.87 -15.23 -41.54
C LEU A 188 -36.75 -16.41 -41.07
N GLY A 189 -36.15 -17.56 -40.79
CA GLY A 189 -36.83 -18.71 -40.20
C GLY A 189 -37.46 -18.40 -38.84
N CYS A 190 -36.76 -17.65 -37.98
CA CYS A 190 -37.30 -17.18 -36.70
C CYS A 190 -38.43 -16.16 -36.90
N MET A 191 -38.29 -15.23 -37.85
CA MET A 191 -39.35 -14.27 -38.18
C MET A 191 -40.63 -14.96 -38.65
N LYS A 192 -40.52 -16.04 -39.45
CA LYS A 192 -41.69 -16.86 -39.85
C LYS A 192 -42.42 -17.45 -38.65
N LYS A 193 -41.68 -17.95 -37.65
CA LYS A 193 -42.28 -18.47 -36.41
C LYS A 193 -43.01 -17.37 -35.64
N ILE A 194 -42.44 -16.16 -35.57
CA ILE A 194 -43.03 -15.01 -34.87
C ILE A 194 -44.31 -14.52 -35.55
N LEU A 195 -44.30 -14.43 -36.89
CA LEU A 195 -45.41 -13.94 -37.70
C LEU A 195 -46.39 -15.04 -38.13
N ALA A 196 -46.31 -16.24 -37.53
CA ALA A 196 -47.11 -17.41 -37.91
C ALA A 196 -48.65 -17.20 -37.86
N LYS A 197 -49.13 -16.14 -37.20
CA LYS A 197 -50.54 -15.77 -37.15
C LYS A 197 -51.02 -14.99 -38.40
N GLN A 198 -50.12 -14.54 -39.27
CA GLN A 198 -50.41 -13.75 -40.46
C GLN A 198 -49.88 -14.45 -41.72
N GLU A 199 -50.75 -15.14 -42.47
CA GLU A 199 -50.36 -15.95 -43.62
C GLU A 199 -49.66 -15.13 -44.73
N ASN A 200 -50.14 -13.91 -44.99
CA ASN A 200 -49.57 -13.02 -46.01
C ASN A 200 -48.09 -12.68 -45.73
N LEU A 201 -47.74 -12.35 -44.48
CA LEU A 201 -46.37 -11.99 -44.10
C LEU A 201 -45.44 -13.21 -44.11
N VAL A 202 -45.95 -14.39 -43.73
CA VAL A 202 -45.21 -15.66 -43.82
C VAL A 202 -44.92 -16.02 -45.28
N GLN A 203 -45.86 -15.73 -46.19
CA GLN A 203 -45.67 -15.93 -47.62
C GLN A 203 -44.57 -15.03 -48.18
N ILE A 204 -44.52 -13.75 -47.78
CA ILE A 204 -43.41 -12.83 -48.13
C ILE A 204 -42.08 -13.45 -47.71
N LEU A 205 -41.91 -13.81 -46.43
CA LEU A 205 -40.69 -14.41 -45.90
C LEU A 205 -40.30 -15.74 -46.56
N THR A 206 -41.26 -16.46 -47.13
CA THR A 206 -41.02 -17.73 -47.83
C THR A 206 -40.58 -17.52 -49.27
N ASN A 207 -41.07 -16.46 -49.91
CA ASN A 207 -40.70 -16.08 -51.26
C ASN A 207 -39.39 -15.28 -51.31
N THR A 208 -38.99 -14.59 -50.24
CA THR A 208 -37.79 -13.75 -50.17
C THR A 208 -36.52 -14.47 -50.65
N PRO A 209 -36.19 -15.69 -50.20
CA PRO A 209 -34.97 -16.37 -50.66
C PRO A 209 -35.02 -16.80 -52.14
N LEU A 210 -36.23 -16.96 -52.71
CA LEU A 210 -36.49 -17.49 -54.05
C LEU A 210 -36.42 -16.45 -55.17
N LYS A 211 -36.18 -15.17 -54.86
CA LYS A 211 -36.06 -14.10 -55.86
C LYS A 211 -34.84 -14.31 -56.78
N GLN A 212 -34.95 -13.94 -58.07
CA GLN A 212 -33.82 -14.07 -59.01
C GLN A 212 -32.63 -13.16 -58.67
N SER A 213 -32.87 -11.98 -58.09
CA SER A 213 -31.88 -11.02 -57.55
C SER A 213 -31.72 -11.13 -56.02
N SER A 214 -31.88 -12.33 -55.48
CA SER A 214 -31.88 -12.61 -54.04
C SER A 214 -30.49 -12.56 -53.42
N PHE A 215 -30.42 -12.15 -52.15
CA PHE A 215 -29.21 -12.28 -51.32
C PHE A 215 -28.80 -13.76 -51.10
N PHE A 216 -29.70 -14.71 -51.35
CA PHE A 216 -29.58 -16.13 -50.98
C PHE A 216 -29.24 -17.06 -52.17
N PHE A 217 -29.06 -16.54 -53.39
CA PHE A 217 -28.94 -17.39 -54.58
C PHE A 217 -27.58 -18.15 -54.64
N PRO A 218 -27.57 -19.47 -54.86
CA PRO A 218 -26.33 -20.25 -55.01
C PRO A 218 -25.85 -20.28 -56.47
N GLY A 219 -24.64 -19.78 -56.77
CA GLY A 219 -24.02 -19.88 -58.11
C GLY A 219 -22.79 -19.00 -58.32
N ASP A 220 -22.16 -19.12 -59.50
CA ASP A 220 -20.87 -18.49 -59.89
C ASP A 220 -20.85 -16.95 -59.90
N ALA A 221 -21.98 -16.29 -59.64
CA ALA A 221 -22.08 -14.83 -59.66
C ALA A 221 -22.90 -14.28 -58.47
N GLN A 222 -22.61 -14.67 -57.21
CA GLN A 222 -23.15 -14.04 -55.97
C GLN A 222 -22.82 -12.53 -55.83
N GLN A 223 -22.84 -11.77 -56.93
CA GLN A 223 -22.51 -10.37 -57.05
C GLN A 223 -23.35 -9.51 -56.13
N TYR A 224 -24.66 -9.73 -56.01
CA TYR A 224 -25.50 -8.92 -55.13
C TYR A 224 -25.13 -9.09 -53.65
N ALA A 225 -25.04 -10.33 -53.16
CA ALA A 225 -24.68 -10.61 -51.77
C ALA A 225 -23.24 -10.15 -51.44
N ASN A 226 -22.30 -10.34 -52.39
CA ASN A 226 -20.95 -9.81 -52.30
C ASN A 226 -20.94 -8.28 -52.16
N ILE A 227 -21.63 -7.57 -53.06
CA ILE A 227 -21.70 -6.11 -53.07
C ILE A 227 -22.31 -5.58 -51.77
N GLN A 228 -23.42 -6.16 -51.28
CA GLN A 228 -24.07 -5.69 -50.06
C GLN A 228 -23.22 -5.98 -48.81
N LEU A 229 -22.63 -7.18 -48.70
CA LEU A 229 -21.76 -7.49 -47.57
C LEU A 229 -20.53 -6.58 -47.56
N GLN A 230 -19.92 -6.31 -48.72
CA GLN A 230 -18.82 -5.35 -48.83
C GLN A 230 -19.24 -3.94 -48.49
N ARG A 231 -20.42 -3.50 -48.95
CA ARG A 231 -20.97 -2.18 -48.64
C ARG A 231 -21.15 -2.01 -47.13
N LEU A 232 -21.61 -3.04 -46.43
CA LEU A 232 -21.76 -3.02 -44.97
C LEU A 232 -20.40 -3.01 -44.27
N VAL A 233 -19.49 -3.91 -44.64
CA VAL A 233 -18.17 -4.05 -43.98
C VAL A 233 -17.26 -2.84 -44.23
N ASN A 234 -17.42 -2.16 -45.36
CA ASN A 234 -16.68 -0.94 -45.68
C ASN A 234 -17.32 0.33 -45.09
N SER A 235 -18.54 0.24 -44.54
CA SER A 235 -19.22 1.35 -43.88
C SER A 235 -19.02 1.29 -42.37
N GLU A 236 -18.23 2.22 -41.83
CA GLU A 236 -17.96 2.30 -40.39
C GLU A 236 -19.25 2.52 -39.58
N ALA A 237 -20.14 3.40 -40.06
CA ALA A 237 -21.44 3.63 -39.42
C ALA A 237 -22.34 2.38 -39.40
N ALA A 238 -22.28 1.55 -40.45
CA ALA A 238 -23.06 0.30 -40.48
C ALA A 238 -22.47 -0.74 -39.53
N LEU A 239 -21.14 -0.86 -39.45
CA LEU A 239 -20.47 -1.73 -38.48
C LEU A 239 -20.72 -1.31 -37.04
N ASP A 240 -20.83 -0.01 -36.77
CA ASP A 240 -21.18 0.50 -35.44
C ASP A 240 -22.61 0.10 -35.03
N ILE A 241 -23.56 0.16 -35.97
CA ILE A 241 -24.94 -0.33 -35.78
C ILE A 241 -24.96 -1.84 -35.51
N VAL A 242 -24.21 -2.62 -36.29
CA VAL A 242 -24.09 -4.08 -36.13
C VAL A 242 -23.44 -4.43 -34.78
N SER A 243 -22.38 -3.73 -34.41
CA SER A 243 -21.69 -3.87 -33.13
C SER A 243 -22.62 -3.54 -31.96
N ARG A 244 -23.40 -2.46 -32.07
CA ARG A 244 -24.39 -2.09 -31.06
C ARG A 244 -25.52 -3.11 -30.95
N ALA A 245 -26.04 -3.61 -32.08
CA ALA A 245 -27.03 -4.68 -32.09
C ALA A 245 -26.49 -5.93 -31.39
N TYR A 246 -25.27 -6.36 -31.74
CA TYR A 246 -24.62 -7.52 -31.11
C TYR A 246 -24.51 -7.35 -29.59
N GLN A 247 -24.08 -6.19 -29.12
CA GLN A 247 -23.93 -5.90 -27.70
C GLN A 247 -25.26 -5.94 -26.95
N LEU A 248 -26.29 -5.23 -27.45
CA LEU A 248 -27.62 -5.23 -26.82
C LEU A 248 -28.25 -6.62 -26.81
N LEU A 249 -27.92 -7.45 -27.79
CA LEU A 249 -28.36 -8.82 -27.83
C LEU A 249 -27.58 -9.70 -26.86
N THR A 250 -26.29 -9.50 -26.60
CA THR A 250 -25.42 -10.51 -25.94
C THR A 250 -24.85 -10.13 -24.57
N VAL A 251 -24.83 -8.84 -24.21
CA VAL A 251 -24.21 -8.38 -22.95
C VAL A 251 -25.09 -8.71 -21.76
N ASP A 252 -24.56 -9.55 -20.87
CA ASP A 252 -25.15 -9.85 -19.56
C ASP A 252 -24.53 -8.96 -18.47
N ASN A 253 -25.16 -8.89 -17.31
CA ASN A 253 -24.72 -8.14 -16.13
C ASN A 253 -23.28 -8.46 -15.73
N PHE A 254 -22.83 -9.72 -15.89
CA PHE A 254 -21.45 -10.11 -15.59
C PHE A 254 -20.42 -9.46 -16.51
N ASP A 255 -20.79 -9.22 -17.77
CA ASP A 255 -19.92 -8.63 -18.80
C ASP A 255 -20.04 -7.10 -18.90
N ALA A 256 -20.89 -6.49 -18.05
CA ALA A 256 -21.16 -5.05 -18.06
C ALA A 256 -20.08 -4.21 -17.36
N GLU A 257 -19.36 -4.81 -16.40
CA GLU A 257 -18.28 -4.14 -15.69
C GLU A 257 -16.90 -4.47 -16.31
N PRO A 258 -15.94 -3.54 -16.25
CA PRO A 258 -14.55 -3.85 -16.62
C PRO A 258 -13.99 -5.03 -15.82
N ARG A 259 -13.24 -5.92 -16.48
CA ARG A 259 -12.53 -7.04 -15.86
C ARG A 259 -11.38 -6.57 -14.98
N SER A 260 -10.65 -5.52 -15.38
CA SER A 260 -9.60 -4.93 -14.55
C SER A 260 -10.19 -4.29 -13.28
N GLU A 261 -9.59 -4.60 -12.13
CA GLU A 261 -9.89 -3.92 -10.86
C GLU A 261 -9.64 -2.41 -10.93
N GLU A 262 -8.57 -1.99 -11.62
CA GLU A 262 -8.24 -0.58 -11.78
C GLU A 262 -9.29 0.13 -12.65
N GLY A 263 -9.79 -0.52 -13.70
CA GLY A 263 -10.89 0.00 -14.54
C GLY A 263 -12.16 0.23 -13.73
N ARG A 264 -12.57 -0.75 -12.93
CA ARG A 264 -13.74 -0.64 -12.03
C ARG A 264 -13.55 0.48 -11.01
N ARG A 265 -12.38 0.56 -10.36
CA ARG A 265 -12.06 1.59 -9.36
C ARG A 265 -12.13 2.99 -9.96
N ARG A 266 -11.47 3.22 -11.11
CA ARG A 266 -11.41 4.51 -11.79
C ARG A 266 -12.81 4.99 -12.20
N LEU A 267 -13.57 4.14 -12.90
CA LEU A 267 -14.91 4.50 -13.35
C LEU A 267 -15.90 4.71 -12.20
N ARG A 268 -15.89 3.85 -11.17
CA ARG A 268 -16.75 4.02 -9.99
C ARG A 268 -16.44 5.32 -9.26
N PHE A 269 -15.16 5.61 -9.01
CA PHE A 269 -14.81 6.85 -8.34
C PHE A 269 -15.18 8.06 -9.19
N PHE A 270 -14.84 8.07 -10.48
CA PHE A 270 -15.17 9.17 -11.38
C PHE A 270 -16.68 9.42 -11.38
N ALA A 271 -17.50 8.39 -11.63
CA ALA A 271 -18.95 8.52 -11.63
C ALA A 271 -19.51 9.03 -10.28
N ASN A 272 -19.09 8.44 -9.15
CA ASN A 272 -19.57 8.86 -7.83
C ASN A 272 -19.14 10.29 -7.47
N SER A 273 -17.92 10.68 -7.87
CA SER A 273 -17.37 11.99 -7.56
C SER A 273 -18.10 13.14 -8.26
N LEU A 274 -18.76 12.87 -9.39
CA LEU A 274 -19.57 13.87 -10.10
C LEU A 274 -20.84 14.28 -9.33
N PHE A 275 -21.26 13.48 -8.35
CA PHE A 275 -22.38 13.79 -7.46
C PHE A 275 -21.96 14.47 -6.16
N MET A 276 -20.67 14.69 -5.95
CA MET A 276 -20.15 15.42 -4.79
C MET A 276 -20.30 16.93 -5.01
N ASP A 277 -20.30 17.68 -3.90
CA ASP A 277 -20.24 19.14 -3.97
C ASP A 277 -18.90 19.57 -4.59
N MET A 278 -18.99 20.32 -5.68
CA MET A 278 -17.85 20.71 -6.52
C MET A 278 -18.09 22.14 -7.06
N PRO A 279 -17.10 23.05 -6.97
CA PRO A 279 -17.25 24.40 -7.52
C PRO A 279 -17.49 24.37 -9.04
N ASP A 280 -18.28 25.32 -9.54
CA ASP A 280 -18.49 25.47 -10.98
C ASP A 280 -17.18 25.79 -11.72
N ALA A 281 -16.93 25.05 -12.79
CA ALA A 281 -15.77 25.28 -13.65
C ALA A 281 -15.91 26.61 -14.39
N LYS A 282 -14.86 27.44 -14.34
CA LYS A 282 -14.75 28.61 -15.22
C LYS A 282 -14.33 28.19 -16.64
N PRO A 283 -14.67 28.99 -17.67
CA PRO A 283 -14.14 28.77 -19.01
C PRO A 283 -12.61 28.72 -19.01
N ILE A 284 -11.98 27.89 -19.85
CA ILE A 284 -10.52 27.65 -19.85
C ILE A 284 -9.73 28.96 -19.97
N ARG A 285 -10.23 29.94 -20.72
CA ARG A 285 -9.57 31.25 -20.79
C ARG A 285 -9.49 31.97 -19.44
N LYS A 286 -10.46 31.74 -18.54
CA LYS A 286 -10.60 32.37 -17.21
C LYS A 286 -10.09 31.51 -16.05
N ILE A 287 -9.77 30.23 -16.24
CA ILE A 287 -9.19 29.43 -15.16
C ILE A 287 -7.81 29.97 -14.77
N ARG A 288 -7.43 29.76 -13.51
CA ARG A 288 -6.08 30.06 -13.03
C ARG A 288 -5.06 29.15 -13.69
N SER A 289 -3.87 29.69 -13.90
CA SER A 289 -2.75 28.95 -14.49
C SER A 289 -2.05 28.08 -13.44
N LEU A 290 -1.67 26.86 -13.83
CA LEU A 290 -1.11 25.84 -12.97
C LEU A 290 0.29 25.42 -13.45
N THR A 291 1.28 25.41 -12.54
CA THR A 291 2.51 24.65 -12.74
C THR A 291 2.51 23.41 -11.84
N VAL A 292 2.80 22.25 -12.41
CA VAL A 292 3.15 21.05 -11.64
C VAL A 292 4.65 21.01 -11.39
N SER A 293 5.07 20.66 -10.19
CA SER A 293 6.47 20.52 -9.79
C SER A 293 6.73 19.17 -9.14
N THR A 294 7.60 18.38 -9.77
CA THR A 294 7.95 17.03 -9.29
C THR A 294 9.43 16.94 -8.91
N PRO A 295 9.79 16.87 -7.61
CA PRO A 295 11.16 16.60 -7.21
C PRO A 295 11.54 15.14 -7.46
N TYR A 296 12.64 14.96 -8.17
CA TYR A 296 13.27 13.71 -8.53
C TYR A 296 14.76 13.75 -8.17
N TYR A 297 15.32 12.64 -7.68
CA TYR A 297 16.75 12.59 -7.35
C TYR A 297 17.50 11.55 -8.17
N SER A 298 17.27 10.27 -7.89
CA SER A 298 18.00 9.17 -8.51
C SER A 298 17.19 7.88 -8.60
N GLU A 299 15.88 7.97 -8.37
CA GLU A 299 14.95 6.86 -8.49
C GLU A 299 14.88 6.33 -9.93
N ILE A 300 14.20 5.20 -10.13
CA ILE A 300 14.04 4.60 -11.46
C ILE A 300 13.18 5.53 -12.33
N VAL A 301 13.71 5.95 -13.48
CA VAL A 301 12.98 6.76 -14.45
C VAL A 301 12.05 5.87 -15.29
N MET A 302 12.61 4.81 -15.86
CA MET A 302 11.92 3.70 -16.54
C MET A 302 12.60 2.38 -16.17
N TYR A 303 11.88 1.26 -16.20
CA TYR A 303 12.52 -0.05 -16.10
C TYR A 303 13.29 -0.34 -17.38
N SER A 304 14.48 -0.94 -17.30
CA SER A 304 15.15 -1.46 -18.49
C SER A 304 14.62 -2.87 -18.84
N ILE A 305 14.71 -3.27 -20.11
CA ILE A 305 14.40 -4.66 -20.52
C ILE A 305 15.26 -5.67 -19.75
N LYS A 306 16.50 -5.32 -19.43
CA LYS A 306 17.38 -6.14 -18.60
C LYS A 306 16.80 -6.33 -17.20
N ASP A 307 16.31 -5.27 -16.56
CA ASP A 307 15.70 -5.37 -15.23
C ASP A 307 14.40 -6.19 -15.25
N LEU A 308 13.63 -6.11 -16.33
CA LEU A 308 12.38 -6.83 -16.51
C LEU A 308 12.57 -8.35 -16.70
N THR A 309 13.68 -8.75 -17.33
CA THR A 309 13.96 -10.14 -17.73
C THR A 309 14.96 -10.86 -16.83
N ALA A 310 15.71 -10.12 -16.00
CA ALA A 310 16.64 -10.70 -15.03
C ALA A 310 15.89 -11.47 -13.92
N GLN A 311 16.46 -12.61 -13.51
CA GLN A 311 15.97 -13.40 -12.40
C GLN A 311 16.49 -12.83 -11.08
N ASN A 312 15.62 -12.74 -10.08
CA ASN A 312 16.00 -12.42 -8.69
C ASN A 312 16.54 -13.66 -7.94
N ASP A 313 16.90 -13.50 -6.66
CA ASP A 313 17.41 -14.59 -5.80
C ASP A 313 16.43 -15.77 -5.64
N ASP A 314 15.13 -15.56 -5.93
CA ASP A 314 14.08 -16.58 -5.92
C ASP A 314 13.72 -17.08 -7.34
N SER A 315 14.58 -16.78 -8.35
CA SER A 315 14.45 -17.15 -9.77
C SER A 315 13.25 -16.56 -10.52
N ILE A 316 12.62 -15.51 -9.99
CA ILE A 316 11.44 -14.84 -10.56
C ILE A 316 11.88 -13.60 -11.37
N LYS A 317 11.31 -13.42 -12.56
CA LYS A 317 11.48 -12.23 -13.42
C LYS A 317 10.43 -11.17 -13.08
N LEU A 318 10.82 -9.88 -13.06
CA LEU A 318 9.90 -8.79 -12.74
C LEU A 318 8.72 -8.70 -13.72
N LEU A 319 8.95 -8.93 -15.02
CA LEU A 319 7.88 -8.92 -16.01
C LEU A 319 6.85 -10.04 -15.78
N TYR A 320 7.33 -11.23 -15.41
CA TYR A 320 6.46 -12.35 -15.06
C TYR A 320 5.56 -11.96 -13.88
N TYR A 321 6.14 -11.37 -12.84
CA TYR A 321 5.41 -10.90 -11.68
C TYR A 321 4.32 -9.85 -12.02
N LEU A 322 4.65 -8.84 -12.83
CA LEU A 322 3.69 -7.82 -13.27
C LEU A 322 2.53 -8.41 -14.06
N LYS A 323 2.79 -9.38 -14.96
CA LYS A 323 1.74 -10.10 -15.70
C LYS A 323 0.80 -10.85 -14.77
N THR A 324 1.32 -11.46 -13.70
CA THR A 324 0.48 -12.23 -12.76
C THR A 324 -0.39 -11.33 -11.88
N ILE A 325 0.07 -10.12 -11.54
CA ILE A 325 -0.76 -9.15 -10.81
C ILE A 325 -1.79 -8.48 -11.72
N TYR A 326 -1.42 -8.17 -12.96
CA TYR A 326 -2.27 -7.45 -13.92
C TYR A 326 -2.59 -8.32 -15.16
N PRO A 327 -3.25 -9.49 -14.99
CA PRO A 327 -3.45 -10.45 -16.07
C PRO A 327 -4.31 -9.88 -17.20
N PHE A 328 -5.44 -9.25 -16.88
CA PHE A 328 -6.34 -8.67 -17.88
C PHE A 328 -5.70 -7.49 -18.61
N GLU A 329 -4.93 -6.66 -17.91
CA GLU A 329 -4.25 -5.53 -18.56
C GLU A 329 -3.09 -5.98 -19.46
N TRP A 330 -2.48 -7.12 -19.16
CA TRP A 330 -1.52 -7.75 -20.04
C TRP A 330 -2.19 -8.34 -21.30
N GLU A 331 -3.36 -8.96 -21.16
CA GLU A 331 -4.17 -9.42 -22.29
C GLU A 331 -4.58 -8.24 -23.19
N ASN A 332 -5.02 -7.12 -22.60
CA ASN A 332 -5.38 -5.90 -23.34
C ASN A 332 -4.19 -5.28 -24.09
N LEU A 333 -2.97 -5.38 -23.54
CA LEU A 333 -1.74 -4.98 -24.24
C LEU A 333 -1.48 -5.88 -25.46
N LEU A 334 -1.58 -7.19 -25.29
CA LEU A 334 -1.39 -8.15 -26.39
C LEU A 334 -2.42 -7.93 -27.50
N GLU A 335 -3.68 -7.66 -27.15
CA GLU A 335 -4.74 -7.26 -28.08
C GLU A 335 -4.34 -6.01 -28.87
N ARG A 336 -3.87 -4.95 -28.19
CA ARG A 336 -3.47 -3.68 -28.83
C ARG A 336 -2.29 -3.84 -29.78
N LEU A 337 -1.29 -4.63 -29.38
CA LEU A 337 -0.09 -4.89 -30.18
C LEU A 337 -0.28 -5.96 -31.25
N GLN A 338 -1.44 -6.64 -31.25
CA GLN A 338 -1.72 -7.82 -32.09
C GLN A 338 -0.63 -8.90 -31.96
N ALA A 339 -0.14 -9.12 -30.74
CA ALA A 339 0.89 -10.11 -30.42
C ALA A 339 0.26 -11.34 -29.74
N LYS A 340 0.75 -12.55 -30.06
CA LYS A 340 0.18 -13.79 -29.51
C LYS A 340 0.64 -14.06 -28.08
N ASP A 341 1.90 -13.79 -27.80
CA ASP A 341 2.52 -14.10 -26.52
C ASP A 341 3.59 -13.07 -26.11
N MET A 342 4.18 -13.30 -24.94
CA MET A 342 5.20 -12.44 -24.35
C MET A 342 6.48 -12.39 -25.19
N GLU A 343 6.89 -13.51 -25.78
CA GLU A 343 8.14 -13.59 -26.54
C GLU A 343 8.02 -12.80 -27.84
N GLU A 344 6.88 -12.91 -28.51
CA GLU A 344 6.55 -12.12 -29.70
C GLU A 344 6.47 -10.62 -29.37
N ALA A 345 5.80 -10.25 -28.27
CA ALA A 345 5.69 -8.86 -27.84
C ALA A 345 7.06 -8.25 -27.51
N LEU A 346 7.91 -8.96 -26.77
CA LEU A 346 9.28 -8.52 -26.45
C LEU A 346 10.17 -8.39 -27.69
N LYS A 347 9.98 -9.25 -28.69
CA LYS A 347 10.78 -9.25 -29.92
C LYS A 347 10.36 -8.15 -30.89
N LYS A 348 9.04 -7.94 -31.07
CA LYS A 348 8.51 -6.96 -32.04
C LYS A 348 8.39 -5.56 -31.45
N TYR A 349 8.01 -5.44 -30.19
CA TYR A 349 7.66 -4.16 -29.55
C TYR A 349 8.28 -4.01 -28.14
N PRO A 350 9.61 -4.08 -28.02
CA PRO A 350 10.27 -4.02 -26.71
C PRO A 350 9.96 -2.70 -25.95
N GLU A 351 9.91 -1.56 -26.64
CA GLU A 351 9.65 -0.25 -26.01
C GLU A 351 8.22 -0.12 -25.44
N GLU A 352 7.24 -0.75 -26.08
CA GLU A 352 5.85 -0.81 -25.59
C GLU A 352 5.75 -1.67 -24.33
N VAL A 353 6.40 -2.83 -24.30
CA VAL A 353 6.48 -3.68 -23.11
C VAL A 353 7.20 -2.96 -21.97
N GLN A 354 8.29 -2.26 -22.28
CA GLN A 354 9.05 -1.45 -21.32
C GLN A 354 8.19 -0.33 -20.71
N SER A 355 7.44 0.38 -21.55
CA SER A 355 6.53 1.45 -21.14
C SER A 355 5.38 0.90 -20.30
N TRP A 356 4.74 -0.19 -20.74
CA TRP A 356 3.65 -0.86 -20.03
C TRP A 356 4.07 -1.26 -18.61
N ALA A 357 5.26 -1.86 -18.48
CA ALA A 357 5.81 -2.25 -17.18
C ALA A 357 6.16 -1.03 -16.31
N SER A 358 6.76 -0.01 -16.90
CA SER A 358 7.14 1.23 -16.18
C SER A 358 5.92 1.97 -15.64
N TYR A 359 4.80 1.98 -16.37
CA TYR A 359 3.54 2.60 -15.94
C TYR A 359 2.81 1.84 -14.83
N ARG A 360 3.21 0.60 -14.53
CA ARG A 360 2.67 -0.20 -13.41
C ARG A 360 3.61 -0.24 -12.21
N GLY A 361 4.83 0.28 -12.36
CA GLY A 361 5.79 0.49 -11.29
C GLY A 361 5.67 1.83 -10.57
N GLN A 362 6.61 2.09 -9.67
CA GLN A 362 6.80 3.39 -9.00
C GLN A 362 7.90 4.18 -9.73
N THR A 363 7.68 4.49 -11.01
CA THR A 363 8.68 5.12 -11.90
C THR A 363 8.34 6.59 -12.18
N LEU A 364 9.36 7.39 -12.54
CA LEU A 364 9.12 8.78 -12.94
C LEU A 364 8.28 8.87 -14.22
N ALA A 365 8.45 7.93 -15.16
CA ALA A 365 7.68 7.90 -16.40
C ALA A 365 6.17 7.76 -16.15
N ARG A 366 5.75 6.97 -15.16
CA ARG A 366 4.35 6.88 -14.74
C ARG A 366 3.82 8.24 -14.30
N THR A 367 4.56 8.91 -13.41
CA THR A 367 4.21 10.23 -12.87
C THR A 367 4.18 11.29 -13.95
N VAL A 368 5.15 11.28 -14.85
CA VAL A 368 5.19 12.25 -15.96
C VAL A 368 3.97 12.07 -16.84
N ARG A 369 3.67 10.85 -17.30
CA ARG A 369 2.46 10.56 -18.07
C ARG A 369 1.19 11.02 -17.33
N GLY A 370 1.08 10.66 -16.05
CA GLY A 370 -0.10 10.97 -15.24
C GLY A 370 -0.34 12.47 -15.09
N MET A 371 0.71 13.26 -14.83
CA MET A 371 0.60 14.71 -14.69
C MET A 371 0.41 15.43 -16.03
N MET A 372 0.88 14.84 -17.13
CA MET A 372 0.66 15.37 -18.48
C MET A 372 -0.80 15.27 -18.93
N TYR A 373 -1.63 14.43 -18.31
CA TYR A 373 -3.08 14.43 -18.56
C TYR A 373 -3.77 15.77 -18.21
N ASN A 374 -3.17 16.61 -17.36
CA ASN A 374 -3.66 17.98 -17.15
C ASN A 374 -3.59 18.80 -18.44
N GLU A 375 -2.52 18.63 -19.23
CA GLU A 375 -2.39 19.28 -20.53
C GLU A 375 -3.46 18.79 -21.50
N ASP A 376 -3.64 17.47 -21.58
CA ASP A 376 -4.63 16.83 -22.45
C ASP A 376 -6.06 17.24 -22.06
N ALA A 377 -6.35 17.32 -20.76
CA ALA A 377 -7.64 17.75 -20.25
C ALA A 377 -7.94 19.22 -20.59
N ILE A 378 -6.99 20.13 -20.38
CA ILE A 378 -7.16 21.56 -20.74
C ILE A 378 -7.34 21.70 -22.25
N ARG A 379 -6.54 20.97 -23.03
CA ARG A 379 -6.65 20.95 -24.50
C ARG A 379 -8.04 20.48 -24.92
N PHE A 380 -8.51 19.37 -24.38
CA PHE A 380 -9.81 18.79 -24.73
C PHE A 380 -10.97 19.69 -24.30
N LEU A 381 -10.95 20.22 -23.08
CA LEU A 381 -11.99 21.11 -22.58
C LEU A 381 -12.04 22.41 -23.38
N HIS A 382 -10.89 23.02 -23.70
CA HIS A 382 -10.89 24.22 -24.54
C HIS A 382 -11.37 23.93 -25.95
N TRP A 383 -11.05 22.76 -26.50
CA TRP A 383 -11.58 22.32 -27.79
C TRP A 383 -13.11 22.23 -27.77
N LEU A 384 -13.70 21.67 -26.70
CA LEU A 384 -15.16 21.62 -26.53
C LEU A 384 -15.79 23.01 -26.43
N GLU A 385 -15.11 24.01 -25.87
CA GLU A 385 -15.60 25.40 -25.80
C GLU A 385 -15.60 26.12 -27.15
N ILE A 386 -14.62 25.84 -28.02
CA ILE A 386 -14.40 26.60 -29.27
C ILE A 386 -14.92 25.90 -30.52
N CYS A 387 -15.09 24.58 -30.46
CA CYS A 387 -15.47 23.75 -31.59
C CYS A 387 -16.66 22.88 -31.20
N GLU A 388 -17.88 23.40 -31.39
CA GLU A 388 -19.11 22.64 -31.22
C GLU A 388 -19.10 21.45 -32.21
N ASN A 389 -18.65 20.29 -31.71
CA ASN A 389 -18.80 18.96 -32.29
C ASN A 389 -17.79 18.46 -33.34
N GLU A 390 -16.63 19.09 -33.51
CA GLU A 390 -15.53 18.50 -34.32
C GLU A 390 -14.67 17.56 -33.47
N VAL A 391 -14.20 16.45 -34.06
CA VAL A 391 -13.20 15.61 -33.40
C VAL A 391 -11.92 16.42 -33.24
N MET A 392 -11.35 16.42 -32.04
CA MET A 392 -10.09 17.12 -31.78
C MET A 392 -9.00 16.57 -32.70
N HIS A 393 -8.34 17.47 -33.43
CA HIS A 393 -7.23 17.07 -34.29
C HIS A 393 -6.09 16.47 -33.45
N GLN A 394 -5.28 15.63 -34.12
CA GLN A 394 -4.07 15.08 -33.53
C GLN A 394 -3.09 16.21 -33.11
N PHE A 395 -2.31 15.92 -32.08
CA PHE A 395 -1.28 16.83 -31.58
C PHE A 395 -0.30 17.19 -32.70
N GLY A 396 0.06 18.47 -32.81
CA GLY A 396 0.97 18.96 -33.86
C GLY A 396 0.31 19.27 -35.22
N CYS A 397 -1.03 19.24 -35.31
CA CYS A 397 -1.73 19.68 -36.52
C CYS A 397 -1.38 21.15 -36.88
N PRO A 398 -0.97 21.44 -38.13
CA PRO A 398 -0.48 22.77 -38.51
C PRO A 398 -1.58 23.83 -38.67
N CYS A 399 -2.86 23.47 -38.50
CA CYS A 399 -3.97 24.40 -38.72
C CYS A 399 -4.01 25.51 -37.67
N ASN A 400 -4.54 26.68 -38.05
CA ASN A 400 -4.58 27.85 -37.16
C ASN A 400 -5.40 27.62 -35.88
N LYS A 401 -6.43 26.76 -35.92
CA LYS A 401 -7.20 26.38 -34.72
C LYS A 401 -6.31 25.67 -33.70
N CYS A 402 -5.53 24.68 -34.14
CA CYS A 402 -4.63 23.92 -33.27
C CYS A 402 -3.49 24.76 -32.74
N LYS A 403 -2.93 25.68 -33.54
CA LYS A 403 -1.91 26.62 -33.04
C LYS A 403 -2.42 27.49 -31.89
N ARG A 404 -3.63 28.07 -32.03
CA ARG A 404 -4.26 28.86 -30.95
C ARG A 404 -4.59 28.01 -29.72
N LEU A 405 -4.98 26.76 -29.93
CA LEU A 405 -5.22 25.80 -28.85
C LEU A 405 -3.91 25.52 -28.09
N ASP A 406 -2.82 25.25 -28.80
CA ASP A 406 -1.49 25.01 -28.21
C ASP A 406 -1.01 26.23 -27.40
N GLU A 407 -1.20 27.43 -27.93
CA GLU A 407 -0.90 28.70 -27.23
C GLU A 407 -1.72 28.84 -25.94
N MET A 408 -3.03 28.55 -25.98
CA MET A 408 -3.88 28.62 -24.79
C MET A 408 -3.45 27.60 -23.72
N VAL A 409 -3.16 26.37 -24.13
CA VAL A 409 -2.68 25.32 -23.23
C VAL A 409 -1.36 25.73 -22.57
N ALA A 410 -0.41 26.24 -23.35
CA ALA A 410 0.89 26.71 -22.84
C ALA A 410 0.79 27.90 -21.86
N LEU A 411 -0.28 28.71 -21.95
CA LEU A 411 -0.55 29.78 -20.99
C LEU A 411 -1.16 29.27 -19.67
N LYS A 412 -1.85 28.13 -19.70
CA LYS A 412 -2.61 27.60 -18.56
C LYS A 412 -1.89 26.49 -17.80
N PHE A 413 -1.02 25.73 -18.47
CA PHE A 413 -0.35 24.59 -17.86
C PHE A 413 1.14 24.58 -18.15
N ASN A 414 1.93 24.22 -17.14
CA ASN A 414 3.36 24.01 -17.26
C ASN A 414 3.80 22.88 -16.32
N TYR A 415 4.80 22.11 -16.70
CA TYR A 415 5.30 21.00 -15.88
C TYR A 415 6.82 21.04 -15.75
N VAL A 416 7.32 21.19 -14.52
CA VAL A 416 8.73 21.19 -14.18
C VAL A 416 9.07 19.97 -13.34
N CYS A 417 9.85 19.05 -13.89
CA CYS A 417 10.52 18.00 -13.13
C CYS A 417 11.87 18.54 -12.64
N THR A 418 12.15 18.45 -11.35
CA THR A 418 13.42 18.95 -10.80
C THR A 418 14.34 17.79 -10.41
N CYS A 419 15.45 17.66 -11.15
CA CYS A 419 16.49 16.66 -11.00
C CYS A 419 17.80 17.34 -10.66
N GLN A 420 18.02 17.66 -9.37
CA GLN A 420 19.21 18.40 -8.93
C GLN A 420 20.56 17.81 -9.38
N ILE A 421 20.66 16.50 -9.66
CA ILE A 421 21.90 15.82 -10.10
C ILE A 421 21.93 15.46 -11.60
N TYR A 422 20.98 15.92 -12.41
CA TYR A 422 20.92 15.57 -13.84
C TYR A 422 22.24 15.86 -14.58
N GLY A 423 22.87 17.02 -14.34
CA GLY A 423 24.15 17.37 -14.95
C GLY A 423 25.23 16.32 -14.70
N LYS A 424 25.36 15.87 -13.45
CA LYS A 424 26.29 14.80 -13.07
C LYS A 424 25.92 13.45 -13.70
N GLN A 425 24.64 13.10 -13.72
CA GLN A 425 24.18 11.86 -14.34
C GLN A 425 24.46 11.83 -15.85
N LYS A 426 24.35 12.99 -16.50
CA LYS A 426 24.67 13.18 -17.92
C LYS A 426 26.16 13.04 -18.18
N ASP A 427 27.00 13.71 -17.39
CA ASP A 427 28.47 13.62 -17.49
C ASP A 427 28.97 12.18 -17.27
N GLU A 428 28.35 11.45 -16.35
CA GLU A 428 28.66 10.04 -16.05
C GLU A 428 27.97 9.03 -16.99
N GLN A 429 27.22 9.50 -18.00
CA GLN A 429 26.48 8.66 -18.95
C GLN A 429 25.57 7.61 -18.30
N ARG A 430 24.90 7.98 -17.20
CA ARG A 430 23.98 7.07 -16.51
C ARG A 430 22.67 6.91 -17.28
N GLN A 431 22.09 5.72 -17.22
CA GLN A 431 20.80 5.40 -17.86
C GLN A 431 19.69 6.38 -17.48
N GLN A 432 19.64 6.85 -16.22
CA GLN A 432 18.62 7.80 -15.75
C GLN A 432 18.61 9.10 -16.56
N ALA A 433 19.77 9.59 -16.99
CA ALA A 433 19.85 10.80 -17.81
C ALA A 433 19.30 10.55 -19.22
N ALA A 434 19.61 9.39 -19.83
CA ALA A 434 19.08 9.00 -21.13
C ALA A 434 17.56 8.83 -21.10
N ASP A 435 17.03 8.18 -20.06
CA ASP A 435 15.59 8.00 -19.87
C ASP A 435 14.87 9.34 -19.64
N LEU A 436 15.48 10.29 -18.92
CA LEU A 436 14.95 11.65 -18.76
C LEU A 436 14.91 12.41 -20.08
N GLU A 437 15.94 12.30 -20.92
CA GLU A 437 15.93 12.90 -22.26
C GLU A 437 14.87 12.26 -23.16
N PHE A 438 14.62 10.95 -23.04
CA PHE A 438 13.51 10.29 -23.72
C PHE A 438 12.15 10.87 -23.30
N LEU A 439 11.93 11.08 -22.00
CA LEU A 439 10.70 11.70 -21.49
C LEU A 439 10.52 13.15 -21.98
N LEU A 440 11.60 13.94 -22.03
CA LEU A 440 11.57 15.30 -22.59
C LEU A 440 11.17 15.31 -24.07
N ARG A 441 11.68 14.37 -24.87
CA ARG A 441 11.32 14.24 -26.29
C ARG A 441 9.88 13.77 -26.48
N LYS A 442 9.42 12.85 -25.63
CA LYS A 442 8.05 12.31 -25.65
C LYS A 442 6.99 13.34 -25.25
N HIS A 443 7.32 14.24 -24.32
CA HIS A 443 6.43 15.28 -23.81
C HIS A 443 7.05 16.67 -24.01
N PRO A 444 6.80 17.34 -25.15
CA PRO A 444 7.45 18.61 -25.50
C PRO A 444 7.18 19.78 -24.56
N SER A 445 6.14 19.73 -23.71
CA SER A 445 5.84 20.73 -22.68
C SER A 445 6.60 20.47 -21.37
N LEU A 446 7.11 19.26 -21.13
CA LEU A 446 7.90 18.91 -19.95
C LEU A 446 9.19 19.73 -19.92
N ARG A 447 9.54 20.22 -18.75
CA ARG A 447 10.81 20.90 -18.47
C ARG A 447 11.56 20.15 -17.38
N VAL A 448 12.88 20.11 -17.49
CA VAL A 448 13.74 19.59 -16.43
C VAL A 448 14.59 20.71 -15.86
N ALA A 449 14.51 20.91 -14.55
CA ALA A 449 15.39 21.82 -13.80
C ALA A 449 16.48 21.02 -13.09
N TYR A 450 17.71 21.52 -13.06
CA TYR A 450 18.82 20.88 -12.35
C TYR A 450 19.83 21.88 -11.81
N VAL A 451 20.72 21.42 -10.94
CA VAL A 451 21.83 22.21 -10.41
C VAL A 451 23.11 21.85 -11.15
N ASP A 452 23.74 22.84 -11.76
CA ASP A 452 25.02 22.73 -12.47
C ASP A 452 26.15 23.34 -11.62
N GLY A 453 27.09 22.51 -11.17
CA GLY A 453 28.22 22.92 -10.33
C GLY A 453 28.73 21.79 -9.42
N PRO A 454 29.88 21.97 -8.75
CA PRO A 454 30.68 23.19 -8.69
C PRO A 454 31.47 23.45 -9.99
N LYS A 455 31.35 24.66 -10.55
CA LYS A 455 32.22 25.11 -11.66
C LYS A 455 33.44 25.85 -11.10
N LYS A 456 34.64 25.40 -11.47
CA LYS A 456 35.90 26.07 -11.10
C LYS A 456 35.98 27.42 -11.82
N MET A 457 36.11 28.49 -11.05
CA MET A 457 36.35 29.83 -11.57
C MET A 457 37.86 30.13 -11.53
N LYS A 458 38.34 31.00 -12.43
CA LYS A 458 39.76 31.43 -12.46
C LYS A 458 40.16 32.16 -11.17
N GLU A 459 39.24 32.90 -10.57
CA GLU A 459 39.37 33.57 -9.27
C GLU A 459 38.03 33.45 -8.50
N GLY A 460 38.09 33.18 -7.19
CA GLY A 460 36.92 33.09 -6.30
C GLY A 460 36.39 31.67 -6.01
N PRO A 461 35.36 31.56 -5.14
CA PRO A 461 34.75 30.27 -4.79
C PRO A 461 34.03 29.64 -5.99
N PRO A 462 33.83 28.30 -5.99
CA PRO A 462 33.12 27.63 -7.07
C PRO A 462 31.69 28.13 -7.20
N LYS A 463 31.26 28.37 -8.45
CA LYS A 463 29.90 28.82 -8.75
C LYS A 463 28.96 27.64 -8.99
N PHE A 464 27.70 27.86 -8.64
CA PHE A 464 26.59 26.94 -8.87
C PHE A 464 25.51 27.66 -9.68
N PHE A 465 24.82 26.93 -10.55
CA PHE A 465 23.76 27.47 -11.39
C PHE A 465 22.52 26.59 -11.29
N SER A 466 21.34 27.22 -11.24
CA SER A 466 20.06 26.54 -11.52
C SER A 466 19.82 26.64 -13.03
N VAL A 467 19.60 25.51 -13.69
CA VAL A 467 19.49 25.42 -15.15
C VAL A 467 18.15 24.77 -15.51
N LEU A 468 17.45 25.34 -16.50
CA LEU A 468 16.22 24.79 -17.06
C LEU A 468 16.48 24.30 -18.49
N ILE A 469 16.10 23.06 -18.78
CA ILE A 469 16.18 22.47 -20.11
C ILE A 469 14.81 22.05 -20.63
N ARG A 470 14.70 21.98 -21.96
CA ARG A 470 13.51 21.47 -22.68
C ARG A 470 13.91 20.72 -23.93
N ALA A 471 13.00 19.90 -24.46
CA ALA A 471 13.15 19.39 -25.82
C ALA A 471 12.87 20.50 -26.85
N ASP A 472 13.69 20.53 -27.89
CA ASP A 472 13.54 21.34 -29.08
C ASP A 472 13.73 20.42 -30.31
N GLY A 473 12.62 19.84 -30.77
CA GLY A 473 12.65 18.72 -31.71
C GLY A 473 13.40 17.52 -31.13
N ALA A 474 14.44 17.06 -31.82
CA ALA A 474 15.29 15.96 -31.37
C ALA A 474 16.35 16.38 -30.32
N ASN A 475 16.62 17.68 -30.22
CA ASN A 475 17.69 18.24 -29.39
C ASN A 475 17.18 18.63 -28.01
N ILE A 476 18.08 18.64 -27.02
CA ILE A 476 17.80 19.17 -25.68
C ILE A 476 18.44 20.55 -25.58
N ALA A 477 17.60 21.58 -25.44
CA ALA A 477 18.02 22.97 -25.39
C ALA A 477 18.02 23.50 -23.94
N GLU A 478 19.06 24.24 -23.59
CA GLU A 478 19.10 25.05 -22.37
C GLU A 478 18.26 26.32 -22.57
N VAL A 479 17.26 26.53 -21.70
CA VAL A 479 16.33 27.66 -21.79
C VAL A 479 16.80 28.81 -20.89
N TYR A 480 17.16 28.49 -19.65
CA TYR A 480 17.60 29.46 -18.66
C TYR A 480 18.76 28.92 -17.85
N ARG A 481 19.65 29.81 -17.44
CA ARG A 481 20.73 29.57 -16.50
C ARG A 481 20.80 30.73 -15.52
N VAL A 482 20.63 30.42 -14.24
CA VAL A 482 20.58 31.40 -13.16
C VAL A 482 21.69 31.08 -12.18
N GLU A 483 22.58 32.03 -11.91
CA GLU A 483 23.63 31.87 -10.89
C GLU A 483 23.01 31.81 -9.50
N LEU A 484 23.41 30.81 -8.72
CA LEU A 484 22.99 30.63 -7.33
C LEU A 484 23.99 31.30 -6.38
N PRO A 485 23.55 31.77 -5.20
CA PRO A 485 24.42 32.47 -4.24
C PRO A 485 25.50 31.57 -3.61
N GLY A 486 25.44 30.25 -3.83
CA GLY A 486 26.38 29.26 -3.31
C GLY A 486 25.87 27.85 -3.58
N ASN A 487 26.43 26.85 -2.88
CA ASN A 487 25.91 25.48 -2.93
C ASN A 487 24.47 25.47 -2.38
N PRO A 488 23.46 25.12 -3.20
CA PRO A 488 22.08 25.12 -2.74
C PRO A 488 21.79 24.02 -1.72
N ILE A 489 22.58 22.93 -1.70
CA ILE A 489 22.34 21.76 -0.88
C ILE A 489 22.85 21.99 0.55
N ILE A 490 21.93 22.28 1.48
CA ILE A 490 22.24 22.54 2.89
C ILE A 490 21.74 21.46 3.86
N GLY A 491 20.70 20.70 3.48
CA GLY A 491 20.09 19.63 4.26
C GLY A 491 19.98 18.31 3.48
N GLU A 492 18.81 17.65 3.59
CA GLU A 492 18.55 16.31 3.05
C GLU A 492 18.32 16.28 1.52
N GLY A 493 18.12 17.43 0.88
CA GLY A 493 18.10 17.58 -0.58
C GLY A 493 16.71 17.79 -1.21
N LYS A 494 15.63 17.18 -0.70
CA LYS A 494 14.27 17.38 -1.27
C LYS A 494 13.80 18.85 -1.24
N PRO A 495 13.84 19.57 -0.10
CA PRO A 495 13.44 20.98 -0.08
C PRO A 495 14.31 21.87 -0.97
N GLU A 496 15.62 21.60 -1.03
CA GLU A 496 16.55 22.33 -1.89
C GLU A 496 16.24 22.09 -3.38
N ASN A 497 15.93 20.83 -3.75
CA ASN A 497 15.52 20.44 -5.10
C ASN A 497 14.25 21.20 -5.54
N GLN A 498 13.25 21.31 -4.67
CA GLN A 498 12.04 22.10 -4.98
C GLN A 498 12.34 23.60 -5.09
N ASN A 499 13.07 24.15 -4.11
CA ASN A 499 13.26 25.60 -3.99
C ASN A 499 14.15 26.18 -5.10
N HIS A 500 15.17 25.46 -5.60
CA HIS A 500 15.99 26.01 -6.70
C HIS A 500 15.21 26.04 -8.03
N ALA A 501 14.22 25.17 -8.20
CA ALA A 501 13.41 25.05 -9.41
C ALA A 501 12.19 25.98 -9.42
N ILE A 502 11.75 26.49 -8.26
CA ILE A 502 10.54 27.32 -8.15
C ILE A 502 10.58 28.56 -9.05
N ILE A 503 11.76 29.11 -9.33
CA ILE A 503 11.98 30.27 -10.22
C ILE A 503 11.59 29.98 -11.69
N PHE A 504 11.57 28.70 -12.08
CA PHE A 504 11.19 28.25 -13.42
C PHE A 504 9.70 27.92 -13.54
N SER A 505 8.98 27.83 -12.43
CA SER A 505 7.52 27.71 -12.47
C SER A 505 6.88 28.96 -13.09
N ARG A 506 5.72 28.81 -13.71
CA ARG A 506 4.93 29.89 -14.34
C ARG A 506 3.48 29.84 -13.87
N GLY A 507 2.74 30.93 -14.06
CA GLY A 507 1.36 31.02 -13.60
C GLY A 507 1.18 31.32 -12.11
N GLU A 508 -0.07 31.21 -11.66
CA GLU A 508 -0.55 31.65 -10.34
C GLU A 508 -0.47 30.56 -9.27
N LEU A 509 -0.65 29.29 -9.68
CA LEU A 509 -0.75 28.15 -8.78
C LEU A 509 0.39 27.17 -9.03
N LEU A 510 0.89 26.55 -7.96
CA LEU A 510 2.00 25.60 -7.99
C LEU A 510 1.61 24.30 -7.26
N GLN A 511 1.53 23.20 -7.99
CA GLN A 511 1.26 21.89 -7.43
C GLN A 511 2.55 21.13 -7.10
N CYS A 512 2.61 20.57 -5.90
CA CYS A 512 3.71 19.70 -5.47
C CYS A 512 3.31 18.24 -5.60
N ILE A 513 4.06 17.49 -6.41
CA ILE A 513 3.80 16.08 -6.70
C ILE A 513 5.05 15.25 -6.45
N ASP A 514 4.95 14.18 -5.66
CA ASP A 514 6.06 13.24 -5.48
C ASP A 514 6.27 12.40 -6.75
N MET A 515 7.52 12.02 -7.03
CA MET A 515 7.88 11.29 -8.27
C MET A 515 7.25 9.90 -8.44
N ASN A 516 6.50 9.39 -7.46
CA ASN A 516 5.80 8.10 -7.50
C ASN A 516 4.27 8.24 -7.45
N GLN A 517 3.74 9.39 -7.84
CA GLN A 517 2.30 9.62 -7.96
C GLN A 517 1.81 9.40 -9.39
N ASP A 518 0.50 9.22 -9.55
CA ASP A 518 -0.11 9.03 -10.85
C ASP A 518 -1.32 9.94 -11.01
N GLY A 519 -1.56 10.35 -12.25
CA GLY A 519 -2.72 11.14 -12.64
C GLY A 519 -3.53 10.37 -13.66
N TYR A 520 -4.81 10.71 -13.76
CA TYR A 520 -5.75 10.06 -14.67
C TYR A 520 -6.48 11.13 -15.48
N LEU A 521 -6.77 10.84 -16.74
CA LEU A 521 -7.42 11.82 -17.61
C LEU A 521 -8.79 12.24 -17.08
N GLU A 522 -9.60 11.30 -16.62
CA GLU A 522 -10.93 11.58 -16.07
C GLU A 522 -10.89 12.44 -14.80
N GLU A 523 -9.81 12.33 -14.00
CA GLU A 523 -9.59 13.18 -12.84
C GLU A 523 -9.07 14.56 -13.26
N ALA A 524 -8.19 14.62 -14.26
CA ALA A 524 -7.67 15.87 -14.82
C ALA A 524 -8.77 16.74 -15.44
N LEU A 525 -9.87 16.15 -15.95
CA LEU A 525 -11.04 16.90 -16.42
C LEU A 525 -11.72 17.73 -15.32
N LYS A 526 -11.56 17.36 -14.03
CA LYS A 526 -12.11 18.08 -12.87
C LYS A 526 -11.16 19.14 -12.32
N MET A 527 -9.95 19.28 -12.88
CA MET A 527 -8.97 20.27 -12.43
C MET A 527 -9.49 21.72 -12.53
N PRO A 528 -10.20 22.15 -13.59
CA PRO A 528 -10.82 23.48 -13.61
C PRO A 528 -11.73 23.76 -12.40
N ASN A 529 -12.50 22.77 -11.96
CA ASN A 529 -13.34 22.88 -10.76
C ASN A 529 -12.47 23.01 -9.49
N LEU A 530 -11.43 22.18 -9.37
CA LEU A 530 -10.47 22.23 -8.24
C LEU A 530 -9.76 23.59 -8.15
N LEU A 531 -9.31 24.14 -9.27
CA LEU A 531 -8.65 25.46 -9.29
C LEU A 531 -9.63 26.59 -8.95
N SER A 532 -10.92 26.40 -9.27
CA SER A 532 -11.98 27.37 -8.94
C SER A 532 -12.30 27.42 -7.44
N THR A 533 -11.87 26.43 -6.64
CA THR A 533 -11.93 26.50 -5.17
C THR A 533 -11.20 27.72 -4.61
N LYS A 534 -10.15 28.22 -5.29
CA LYS A 534 -9.45 29.46 -4.91
C LYS A 534 -10.31 30.70 -5.11
N ASP A 535 -11.31 30.66 -5.98
CA ASP A 535 -12.10 31.83 -6.36
C ASP A 535 -13.27 32.13 -5.40
N SER A 536 -13.62 31.19 -4.53
CA SER A 536 -14.63 31.37 -3.49
C SER A 536 -14.08 32.02 -2.20
N GLU A 537 -12.82 32.46 -2.22
CA GLU A 537 -12.14 32.98 -1.04
C GLU A 537 -12.59 34.39 -0.62
N THR A 538 -12.42 34.69 0.67
CA THR A 538 -12.61 36.04 1.22
C THR A 538 -11.29 36.58 1.76
N ALA A 539 -11.07 37.89 1.70
CA ALA A 539 -9.83 38.52 2.17
C ALA A 539 -9.53 38.24 3.67
N LYS A 540 -10.57 37.91 4.46
CA LYS A 540 -10.45 37.60 5.89
C LYS A 540 -9.87 36.19 6.14
N TYR A 541 -10.06 35.26 5.21
CA TYR A 541 -9.64 33.86 5.33
C TYR A 541 -9.10 33.35 3.98
N PRO A 542 -7.90 33.80 3.56
CA PRO A 542 -7.35 33.45 2.25
C PRO A 542 -7.03 31.96 2.18
N LEU A 543 -7.40 31.31 1.06
CA LEU A 543 -7.09 29.91 0.80
C LEU A 543 -5.72 29.81 0.15
N THR A 544 -4.69 29.48 0.92
CA THR A 544 -3.30 29.48 0.45
C THR A 544 -2.85 28.15 -0.12
N ILE A 545 -3.49 27.05 0.31
CA ILE A 545 -3.16 25.70 -0.14
C ILE A 545 -4.46 24.90 -0.34
N ILE A 546 -4.63 24.32 -1.52
CA ILE A 546 -5.71 23.40 -1.86
C ILE A 546 -5.15 21.99 -1.78
N GLY A 547 -5.59 21.21 -0.81
CA GLY A 547 -5.29 19.79 -0.78
C GLY A 547 -6.42 18.94 -1.29
N PHE A 548 -6.13 17.72 -1.70
CA PHE A 548 -7.14 16.76 -2.13
C PHE A 548 -6.67 15.32 -1.92
N ARG A 549 -7.60 14.37 -1.99
CA ARG A 549 -7.38 12.97 -1.60
C ARG A 549 -6.44 12.22 -2.55
N GLU A 550 -5.88 11.13 -2.02
CA GLU A 550 -5.03 10.19 -2.75
C GLU A 550 -5.57 8.77 -2.62
N HIS A 551 -5.18 7.89 -3.53
CA HIS A 551 -5.37 6.46 -3.34
C HIS A 551 -4.08 5.71 -3.63
N VAL A 552 -3.86 4.60 -2.91
CA VAL A 552 -2.62 3.82 -3.02
C VAL A 552 -2.80 2.71 -4.06
N PHE A 553 -2.13 2.84 -5.21
CA PHE A 553 -2.25 1.85 -6.31
C PHE A 553 -1.38 0.60 -6.11
N THR A 554 -0.52 0.57 -5.09
CA THR A 554 0.27 -0.63 -4.73
C THR A 554 -0.43 -1.53 -3.70
N GLY A 555 -1.66 -1.21 -3.27
CA GLY A 555 -2.38 -1.96 -2.23
C GLY A 555 -2.67 -3.42 -2.57
N GLY A 556 -2.84 -3.77 -3.85
CA GLY A 556 -3.13 -5.14 -4.31
C GLY A 556 -1.91 -6.07 -4.42
N VAL A 557 -0.70 -5.55 -4.15
CA VAL A 557 0.57 -6.27 -4.37
C VAL A 557 0.84 -7.31 -3.27
N SER A 558 0.53 -7.00 -2.01
CA SER A 558 0.73 -7.87 -0.84
C SER A 558 -0.23 -7.49 0.29
N ASN A 559 -0.43 -8.36 1.28
CA ASN A 559 -1.27 -8.03 2.43
C ASN A 559 -0.69 -6.91 3.30
N LEU A 560 0.64 -6.82 3.39
CA LEU A 560 1.34 -5.67 3.99
C LEU A 560 0.99 -4.35 3.28
N ALA A 561 1.04 -4.35 1.96
CA ALA A 561 0.68 -3.19 1.16
C ALA A 561 -0.80 -2.84 1.34
N SER A 562 -1.69 -3.83 1.45
CA SER A 562 -3.11 -3.63 1.73
C SER A 562 -3.36 -2.98 3.10
N PHE A 563 -2.68 -3.42 4.17
CA PHE A 563 -2.78 -2.79 5.49
C PHE A 563 -2.39 -1.31 5.47
N MET A 564 -1.29 -0.99 4.79
CA MET A 564 -0.81 0.39 4.67
C MET A 564 -1.72 1.24 3.79
N SER A 565 -2.16 0.69 2.65
CA SER A 565 -3.09 1.34 1.72
C SER A 565 -4.35 1.80 2.45
N ILE A 566 -4.91 0.96 3.33
CA ILE A 566 -6.15 1.30 4.00
C ILE A 566 -5.96 2.25 5.19
N GLN A 567 -4.84 2.12 5.91
CA GLN A 567 -4.47 3.07 6.95
C GLN A 567 -4.32 4.46 6.32
N GLU A 568 -3.68 4.55 5.16
CA GLU A 568 -3.55 5.79 4.41
C GLU A 568 -4.89 6.29 3.90
N LEU A 569 -5.77 5.42 3.38
CA LEU A 569 -7.12 5.81 2.97
C LEU A 569 -7.86 6.54 4.10
N SER A 570 -7.78 6.04 5.34
CA SER A 570 -8.37 6.70 6.51
C SER A 570 -7.75 8.08 6.78
N PHE A 571 -6.42 8.20 6.65
CA PHE A 571 -5.71 9.46 6.82
C PHE A 571 -6.09 10.49 5.75
N VAL A 572 -6.04 10.13 4.46
CA VAL A 572 -6.23 11.04 3.31
C VAL A 572 -7.70 11.36 2.99
N SER A 573 -8.65 10.80 3.74
CA SER A 573 -10.08 11.10 3.64
C SER A 573 -10.61 11.70 4.95
N LEU A 574 -11.17 10.88 5.84
CA LEU A 574 -11.76 11.28 7.11
C LEU A 574 -10.82 12.12 7.97
N GLY A 575 -9.54 11.74 8.06
CA GLY A 575 -8.53 12.47 8.80
C GLY A 575 -8.31 13.89 8.25
N GLN A 576 -7.96 14.00 6.97
CA GLN A 576 -7.74 15.30 6.32
C GLN A 576 -8.99 16.18 6.31
N ARG A 577 -10.19 15.61 6.08
CA ARG A 577 -11.47 16.31 6.14
C ARG A 577 -11.69 16.95 7.51
N MET A 578 -11.50 16.20 8.59
CA MET A 578 -11.66 16.70 9.95
C MET A 578 -10.67 17.83 10.28
N LEU A 579 -9.42 17.70 9.82
CA LEU A 579 -8.40 18.74 10.03
C LEU A 579 -8.68 20.00 9.21
N ALA A 580 -9.20 19.87 7.98
CA ALA A 580 -9.56 20.99 7.13
C ALA A 580 -10.76 21.78 7.69
N LEU A 581 -11.78 21.07 8.20
CA LEU A 581 -12.94 21.66 8.89
C LEU A 581 -12.52 22.48 10.12
N ASN A 582 -11.53 22.01 10.86
CA ASN A 582 -10.96 22.74 12.02
C ASN A 582 -9.88 23.76 11.63
N HIS A 583 -9.58 23.94 10.34
CA HIS A 583 -8.53 24.84 9.83
C HIS A 583 -7.13 24.58 10.40
N VAL A 584 -6.83 23.30 10.67
CA VAL A 584 -5.53 22.84 11.17
C VAL A 584 -4.90 21.76 10.29
N ARG A 585 -5.49 21.48 9.12
CA ARG A 585 -4.85 20.69 8.06
C ARG A 585 -3.50 21.33 7.72
N GLN A 586 -2.49 20.50 7.52
CA GLN A 586 -1.14 20.91 7.15
C GLN A 586 -0.76 20.26 5.82
N HIS A 587 0.15 20.90 5.09
CA HIS A 587 0.75 20.30 3.92
C HIS A 587 1.62 19.10 4.32
N TYR A 588 1.45 17.95 3.65
CA TYR A 588 2.26 16.76 3.92
C TYR A 588 3.10 16.31 2.70
N GLY A 589 3.37 17.23 1.78
CA GLY A 589 4.29 17.05 0.64
C GLY A 589 3.60 16.97 -0.72
N HIS A 590 2.41 16.40 -0.75
CA HIS A 590 1.63 16.17 -1.97
C HIS A 590 0.15 15.87 -1.60
N PRO A 591 -0.80 15.93 -2.55
CA PRO A 591 -0.70 16.45 -3.92
C PRO A 591 -1.12 17.92 -4.01
N ASP A 592 -0.88 18.67 -2.93
CA ASP A 592 -1.44 19.99 -2.71
C ASP A 592 -1.00 21.04 -3.75
N ILE A 593 -1.89 21.99 -4.01
CA ILE A 593 -1.72 23.15 -4.88
C ILE A 593 -1.57 24.41 -4.03
N PHE A 594 -0.46 25.11 -4.20
CA PHE A 594 -0.14 26.34 -3.50
C PHE A 594 -0.55 27.56 -4.30
N ASP A 595 -0.99 28.60 -3.59
CA ASP A 595 -0.84 29.98 -4.04
C ASP A 595 0.66 30.27 -4.18
N LYS A 596 1.13 30.39 -5.41
CA LYS A 596 2.56 30.48 -5.70
C LYS A 596 3.18 31.76 -5.16
N LEU A 597 2.46 32.89 -5.25
CA LEU A 597 2.97 34.18 -4.76
C LEU A 597 3.14 34.12 -3.24
N PHE A 598 2.16 33.54 -2.55
CA PHE A 598 2.27 33.30 -1.11
C PHE A 598 3.46 32.38 -0.77
N ALA A 599 3.60 31.24 -1.46
CA ALA A 599 4.68 30.28 -1.21
C ALA A 599 6.07 30.91 -1.44
N MET A 600 6.26 31.62 -2.55
CA MET A 600 7.53 32.30 -2.86
C MET A 600 7.89 33.38 -1.83
N GLY A 601 6.90 34.12 -1.33
CA GLY A 601 7.11 35.13 -0.28
C GLY A 601 7.37 34.55 1.12
N CYS A 602 7.05 33.28 1.35
CA CYS A 602 7.06 32.64 2.67
C CYS A 602 8.10 31.53 2.85
N GLY A 603 9.13 31.48 2.00
CA GLY A 603 10.22 30.51 2.12
C GLY A 603 10.07 29.24 1.27
N GLY A 604 9.20 29.28 0.25
CA GLY A 604 9.01 28.20 -0.72
C GLY A 604 7.90 27.22 -0.33
N THR A 605 7.84 26.10 -1.05
CA THR A 605 6.88 24.99 -0.82
C THR A 605 7.37 24.01 0.24
N ALA A 606 8.65 24.08 0.61
CA ALA A 606 9.29 23.18 1.57
C ALA A 606 10.44 23.90 2.29
N LYS A 607 10.57 23.68 3.61
CA LYS A 607 11.55 24.42 4.43
C LYS A 607 12.90 23.71 4.50
N ALA A 608 13.88 24.19 3.73
CA ALA A 608 15.26 23.71 3.79
C ALA A 608 15.93 24.00 5.15
N SER A 609 16.63 23.02 5.71
CA SER A 609 17.45 23.21 6.92
C SER A 609 18.51 22.14 7.08
N LYS A 610 19.57 22.47 7.82
CA LYS A 610 20.60 21.51 8.22
C LYS A 610 20.15 20.72 9.45
N GLY A 611 19.42 19.63 9.24
CA GLY A 611 19.13 18.60 10.24
C GLY A 611 18.03 18.91 11.28
N VAL A 612 17.09 19.82 11.00
CA VAL A 612 15.91 20.09 11.86
C VAL A 612 14.60 19.77 11.16
N ASN A 613 14.55 19.88 9.83
CA ASN A 613 13.33 19.71 9.06
C ASN A 613 13.42 18.45 8.19
N LEU A 614 13.53 17.26 8.80
CA LEU A 614 13.38 16.01 8.04
C LEU A 614 11.96 15.85 7.43
N SER A 615 10.96 16.44 8.10
CA SER A 615 9.60 16.63 7.57
C SER A 615 9.43 18.07 7.08
N GLU A 616 10.17 18.43 6.05
CA GLU A 616 10.25 19.79 5.50
C GLU A 616 8.90 20.35 5.02
N ASP A 617 8.04 19.47 4.51
CA ASP A 617 6.79 19.82 3.84
C ASP A 617 5.78 20.42 4.84
N ILE A 618 5.75 19.88 6.07
CA ILE A 618 4.79 20.29 7.12
C ILE A 618 4.96 21.74 7.55
N PHE A 619 6.19 22.25 7.44
CA PHE A 619 6.49 23.63 7.80
C PHE A 619 5.88 24.64 6.83
N ALA A 620 5.66 24.26 5.57
CA ALA A 620 4.90 25.09 4.64
C ALA A 620 3.44 25.23 5.10
N GLY A 621 2.87 24.15 5.63
CA GLY A 621 1.56 24.18 6.30
C GLY A 621 1.54 25.07 7.54
N PHE A 622 2.53 24.92 8.43
CA PHE A 622 2.64 25.77 9.63
C PHE A 622 2.76 27.25 9.26
N ASN A 623 3.59 27.57 8.27
CA ASN A 623 3.74 28.94 7.77
C ASN A 623 2.43 29.51 7.21
N SER A 624 1.68 28.69 6.46
CA SER A 624 0.36 29.06 5.97
C SER A 624 -0.58 29.42 7.12
N THR A 625 -0.75 28.49 8.08
CA THR A 625 -1.68 28.65 9.21
C THR A 625 -1.30 29.83 10.11
N LEU A 626 0.00 29.96 10.45
CA LEU A 626 0.52 31.03 11.30
C LEU A 626 0.38 32.44 10.71
N ARG A 627 0.19 32.53 9.39
CA ARG A 627 -0.01 33.79 8.66
C ARG A 627 -1.47 34.06 8.29
N GLY A 628 -2.40 33.27 8.83
CA GLY A 628 -3.84 33.42 8.60
C GLY A 628 -4.35 32.75 7.32
N GLY A 629 -3.50 32.01 6.60
CA GLY A 629 -3.90 31.21 5.44
C GLY A 629 -4.62 29.93 5.86
N ARG A 630 -5.65 29.55 5.10
CA ARG A 630 -6.38 28.29 5.26
C ARG A 630 -5.86 27.25 4.28
N ILE A 631 -5.94 25.99 4.68
CA ILE A 631 -5.67 24.83 3.84
C ILE A 631 -6.96 24.03 3.67
N SER A 632 -7.45 23.86 2.44
CA SER A 632 -8.67 23.06 2.16
C SER A 632 -8.35 21.60 1.87
N HIS A 633 -9.39 20.78 1.81
CA HIS A 633 -9.31 19.37 1.43
C HIS A 633 -10.51 18.99 0.57
N GLU A 634 -10.27 18.74 -0.71
CA GLU A 634 -11.30 18.38 -1.69
C GLU A 634 -11.29 16.87 -1.96
N GLU A 635 -12.48 16.27 -2.03
CA GLU A 635 -12.63 14.80 -2.19
C GLU A 635 -13.30 14.39 -3.51
N PHE A 636 -13.78 15.35 -4.32
CA PHE A 636 -14.32 15.06 -5.65
C PHE A 636 -13.24 14.75 -6.69
N ILE A 637 -11.96 14.85 -6.35
CA ILE A 637 -10.83 14.56 -7.23
C ILE A 637 -9.76 13.78 -6.47
N GLN A 638 -9.04 12.89 -7.16
CA GLN A 638 -7.96 12.12 -6.53
C GLN A 638 -6.76 11.88 -7.46
N VAL A 639 -5.60 11.64 -6.86
CA VAL A 639 -4.40 11.14 -7.55
C VAL A 639 -3.95 9.80 -6.99
N GLY A 640 -3.22 9.03 -7.80
CA GLY A 640 -2.59 7.78 -7.38
C GLY A 640 -1.31 8.04 -6.61
N LYS A 641 -1.00 7.19 -5.62
CA LYS A 641 0.25 7.19 -4.86
C LYS A 641 0.84 5.79 -4.80
N GLY A 642 2.12 5.67 -5.17
CA GLY A 642 2.89 4.46 -4.94
C GLY A 642 3.34 4.37 -3.48
N ARG A 643 3.20 3.19 -2.88
CA ARG A 643 3.74 2.90 -1.54
C ARG A 643 4.61 1.66 -1.53
N ASP A 644 5.55 1.68 -0.59
CA ASP A 644 6.46 0.59 -0.31
C ASP A 644 5.69 -0.67 0.11
N VAL A 645 6.14 -1.83 -0.37
CA VAL A 645 5.38 -3.09 -0.26
C VAL A 645 6.06 -4.11 0.66
N GLY A 646 7.33 -3.87 1.02
CA GLY A 646 8.12 -4.71 1.92
C GLY A 646 8.17 -4.17 3.36
N MET A 647 8.27 -5.08 4.33
CA MET A 647 8.28 -4.74 5.76
C MET A 647 9.40 -3.75 6.14
N GLN A 648 10.63 -3.96 5.64
CA GLN A 648 11.76 -3.08 5.94
C GLN A 648 11.56 -1.66 5.38
N GLN A 649 11.05 -1.55 4.15
CA GLN A 649 10.77 -0.27 3.52
C GLN A 649 9.69 0.50 4.31
N LEU A 650 8.62 -0.19 4.72
CA LEU A 650 7.56 0.39 5.56
C LEU A 650 8.09 0.89 6.90
N VAL A 651 8.99 0.13 7.54
CA VAL A 651 9.63 0.53 8.80
C VAL A 651 10.50 1.77 8.59
N LEU A 652 11.27 1.86 7.50
CA LEU A 652 12.07 3.04 7.17
C LEU A 652 11.20 4.26 6.88
N PHE A 653 10.06 4.08 6.20
CA PHE A 653 9.09 5.13 5.98
C PHE A 653 8.52 5.67 7.31
N GLU A 654 8.08 4.78 8.20
CA GLU A 654 7.59 5.15 9.53
C GLU A 654 8.68 5.76 10.41
N ALA A 655 9.92 5.29 10.30
CA ALA A 655 11.07 5.86 10.97
C ALA A 655 11.31 7.31 10.54
N LYS A 656 11.20 7.60 9.22
CA LYS A 656 11.31 8.97 8.69
C LYS A 656 10.24 9.87 9.30
N LEU A 657 8.97 9.47 9.22
CA LEU A 657 7.86 10.27 9.74
C LEU A 657 7.98 10.51 11.25
N SER A 658 8.31 9.47 12.01
CA SER A 658 8.41 9.55 13.47
C SER A 658 9.59 10.39 13.92
N SER A 659 10.73 10.28 13.24
CA SER A 659 11.89 11.13 13.54
C SER A 659 11.60 12.58 13.18
N GLY A 660 11.01 12.83 12.00
CA GLY A 660 10.63 14.18 11.58
C GLY A 660 9.61 14.83 12.51
N ALA A 661 8.62 14.07 13.00
CA ALA A 661 7.70 14.55 14.04
C ALA A 661 8.43 14.89 15.35
N GLY A 662 9.42 14.10 15.76
CA GLY A 662 10.26 14.39 16.93
C GLY A 662 11.02 15.72 16.80
N GLU A 663 11.55 16.03 15.62
CA GLU A 663 12.21 17.33 15.35
C GLU A 663 11.19 18.48 15.25
N CYS A 664 10.00 18.22 14.71
CA CYS A 664 8.94 19.21 14.65
C CYS A 664 8.50 19.67 16.04
N VAL A 665 8.43 18.76 17.03
CA VAL A 665 8.07 19.09 18.42
C VAL A 665 9.02 20.11 19.04
N ILE A 666 10.32 20.05 18.72
CA ILE A 666 11.32 20.97 19.25
C ILE A 666 11.45 22.27 18.43
N SER A 667 10.62 22.44 17.38
CA SER A 667 10.69 23.60 16.50
C SER A 667 9.97 24.83 17.07
N ARG A 668 10.45 26.03 16.68
CA ARG A 668 9.78 27.31 17.01
C ARG A 668 8.40 27.42 16.37
N ASP A 669 8.18 26.75 15.25
CA ASP A 669 6.92 26.80 14.51
C ASP A 669 5.83 26.03 15.27
N ALA A 670 6.15 24.84 15.81
CA ALA A 670 5.24 24.09 16.68
C ALA A 670 4.89 24.86 17.97
N MET A 671 5.88 25.52 18.61
CA MET A 671 5.63 26.37 19.77
C MET A 671 4.65 27.51 19.43
N ARG A 672 4.84 28.17 18.29
CA ARG A 672 3.96 29.26 17.84
C ARG A 672 2.55 28.76 17.53
N MET A 673 2.42 27.61 16.87
CA MET A 673 1.15 26.95 16.60
C MET A 673 0.41 26.69 17.92
N ALA A 674 1.08 26.02 18.87
CA ALA A 674 0.50 25.66 20.16
C ALA A 674 0.03 26.88 20.97
N SER A 675 0.75 28.01 20.89
CA SER A 675 0.41 29.24 21.62
C SER A 675 -0.72 30.09 21.00
N ARG A 676 -1.08 29.86 19.72
CA ARG A 676 -1.98 30.73 18.95
C ARG A 676 -3.31 30.08 18.58
N LEU A 677 -3.39 28.76 18.61
CA LEU A 677 -4.63 28.04 18.35
C LEU A 677 -5.55 28.09 19.59
N ASP A 678 -6.85 28.23 19.38
CA ASP A 678 -7.85 28.04 20.42
C ASP A 678 -7.91 26.57 20.87
N PHE A 679 -8.60 26.29 21.98
CA PHE A 679 -8.65 24.97 22.60
C PHE A 679 -9.06 23.85 21.62
N PHE A 680 -10.09 24.06 20.80
CA PHE A 680 -10.60 23.02 19.89
C PHE A 680 -9.64 22.77 18.74
N ARG A 681 -9.14 23.85 18.12
CA ARG A 681 -8.13 23.74 17.06
C ARG A 681 -6.83 23.15 17.56
N LEU A 682 -6.38 23.53 18.75
CA LEU A 682 -5.18 22.98 19.37
C LEU A 682 -5.31 21.49 19.62
N HIS A 683 -6.46 21.05 20.14
CA HIS A 683 -6.72 19.63 20.38
C HIS A 683 -6.79 18.84 19.07
N SER A 684 -7.51 19.36 18.06
CA SER A 684 -7.58 18.76 16.72
C SER A 684 -6.19 18.66 16.07
N TRP A 685 -5.40 19.73 16.14
CA TRP A 685 -4.03 19.77 15.64
C TRP A 685 -3.11 18.80 16.40
N PHE A 686 -3.23 18.71 17.73
CA PHE A 686 -2.44 17.80 18.55
C PHE A 686 -2.69 16.34 18.12
N TYR A 687 -3.94 15.88 18.10
CA TYR A 687 -4.27 14.49 17.74
C TYR A 687 -4.10 14.19 16.25
N GLY A 688 -4.27 15.17 15.37
CA GLY A 688 -4.06 15.01 13.94
C GLY A 688 -2.62 15.13 13.47
N ASN A 689 -1.68 15.48 14.36
CA ASN A 689 -0.30 15.81 14.00
C ASN A 689 0.71 15.26 15.03
N LEU A 690 1.44 16.12 15.73
CA LEU A 690 2.56 15.74 16.62
C LEU A 690 2.13 14.94 17.86
N GLY A 691 0.93 15.20 18.38
CA GLY A 691 0.41 14.55 19.58
C GLY A 691 0.11 13.07 19.38
N TRP A 692 -0.21 12.63 18.16
CA TRP A 692 -0.36 11.20 17.86
C TRP A 692 0.93 10.44 18.16
N TYR A 693 2.09 10.86 17.63
CA TYR A 693 3.38 10.23 17.93
C TYR A 693 3.75 10.28 19.43
N PHE A 694 3.39 11.39 20.09
CA PHE A 694 3.61 11.55 21.52
C PHE A 694 2.79 10.55 22.34
N THR A 695 1.49 10.41 22.04
CA THR A 695 0.61 9.45 22.73
C THR A 695 1.05 8.00 22.51
N GLN A 696 1.42 7.61 21.29
CA GLN A 696 1.98 6.28 21.01
C GLN A 696 3.25 6.00 21.82
N THR A 697 4.13 6.99 21.92
CA THR A 697 5.34 6.91 22.74
C THR A 697 5.01 6.76 24.22
N MET A 698 4.06 7.55 24.73
CA MET A 698 3.60 7.45 26.11
C MET A 698 2.93 6.11 26.43
N THR A 699 2.20 5.51 25.49
CA THR A 699 1.62 4.17 25.68
C THR A 699 2.69 3.12 25.91
N VAL A 700 3.74 3.08 25.08
CA VAL A 700 4.83 2.10 25.29
C VAL A 700 5.65 2.40 26.53
N VAL A 701 5.92 3.68 26.82
CA VAL A 701 6.57 4.07 28.08
C VAL A 701 5.73 3.64 29.28
N GLY A 702 4.40 3.78 29.20
CA GLY A 702 3.45 3.32 30.20
C GLY A 702 3.49 1.81 30.44
N VAL A 703 3.63 1.01 29.38
CA VAL A 703 3.83 -0.44 29.47
C VAL A 703 5.10 -0.77 30.28
N PHE A 704 6.23 -0.14 29.93
CA PHE A 704 7.48 -0.36 30.68
C PHE A 704 7.37 0.14 32.12
N PHE A 705 6.78 1.32 32.33
CA PHE A 705 6.57 1.86 33.67
C PHE A 705 5.73 0.92 34.55
N PHE A 706 4.68 0.34 33.98
CA PHE A 706 3.84 -0.63 34.69
C PHE A 706 4.60 -1.89 35.06
N ILE A 707 5.24 -2.57 34.11
CA ILE A 707 5.90 -3.84 34.41
C ILE A 707 7.11 -3.65 35.34
N TYR A 708 7.87 -2.57 35.17
CA TYR A 708 8.93 -2.22 36.12
C TYR A 708 8.35 -1.90 37.50
N GLY A 709 7.27 -1.12 37.58
CA GLY A 709 6.57 -0.83 38.83
C GLY A 709 6.10 -2.10 39.54
N LYS A 710 5.52 -3.05 38.80
CA LYS A 710 5.09 -4.35 39.32
C LYS A 710 6.25 -5.21 39.79
N VAL A 711 7.34 -5.29 39.02
CA VAL A 711 8.55 -6.00 39.45
C VAL A 711 9.15 -5.35 40.70
N TYR A 712 9.16 -4.02 40.81
CA TYR A 712 9.65 -3.35 42.03
C TYR A 712 8.74 -3.57 43.24
N MET A 713 7.42 -3.57 43.06
CA MET A 713 6.47 -3.93 44.13
C MET A 713 6.65 -5.40 44.58
N ALA A 714 6.87 -6.30 43.63
CA ALA A 714 7.14 -7.71 43.91
C ALA A 714 8.46 -7.90 44.68
N LEU A 715 9.55 -7.29 44.21
CA LEU A 715 10.88 -7.38 44.83
C LEU A 715 10.96 -6.70 46.20
N SER A 716 10.05 -5.78 46.53
CA SER A 716 10.00 -5.11 47.83
C SER A 716 9.03 -5.76 48.82
N GLY A 717 8.27 -6.78 48.38
CA GLY A 717 7.20 -7.38 49.19
C GLY A 717 5.97 -6.49 49.38
N MET A 718 5.88 -5.36 48.67
CA MET A 718 4.69 -4.50 48.73
C MET A 718 3.49 -5.08 47.98
N ASP A 719 3.72 -5.94 46.98
CA ASP A 719 2.65 -6.55 46.18
C ASP A 719 1.70 -7.39 47.08
N SER A 720 2.25 -8.11 48.05
CA SER A 720 1.45 -8.83 49.06
C SER A 720 0.70 -7.86 49.98
N PHE A 721 1.35 -6.83 50.50
CA PHE A 721 0.70 -5.81 51.35
C PHE A 721 -0.51 -5.13 50.67
N PHE A 722 -0.43 -4.82 49.37
CA PHE A 722 -1.55 -4.21 48.65
C PHE A 722 -2.65 -5.20 48.27
N LEU A 723 -2.31 -6.48 48.08
CA LEU A 723 -3.28 -7.57 47.95
C LEU A 723 -4.09 -7.75 49.23
N GLU A 724 -3.45 -7.67 50.41
CA GLU A 724 -4.10 -7.73 51.73
C GLU A 724 -5.17 -6.67 51.91
N LYS A 725 -4.86 -5.44 51.49
CA LYS A 725 -5.69 -4.25 51.76
C LYS A 725 -6.64 -3.88 50.61
N GLY A 726 -6.76 -4.73 49.58
CA GLY A 726 -7.72 -4.56 48.47
C GLY A 726 -7.40 -3.41 47.49
N GLY A 727 -6.15 -2.97 47.39
CA GLY A 727 -5.80 -1.64 46.86
C GLY A 727 -5.42 -1.50 45.37
N LEU A 728 -5.52 -2.53 44.53
CA LEU A 728 -4.97 -2.47 43.15
C LEU A 728 -6.00 -2.82 42.07
N GLY A 729 -7.06 -2.01 41.95
CA GLY A 729 -8.07 -2.12 40.89
C GLY A 729 -7.62 -1.64 39.50
N ILE A 730 -6.54 -0.86 39.41
CA ILE A 730 -6.13 -0.21 38.15
C ILE A 730 -5.34 -1.13 37.21
N GLY A 731 -4.74 -2.21 37.73
CA GLY A 731 -3.90 -3.13 36.96
C GLY A 731 -4.69 -3.92 35.91
N GLY A 732 -5.89 -4.38 36.26
CA GLY A 732 -6.80 -5.04 35.32
C GLY A 732 -7.23 -4.08 34.20
N THR A 733 -7.66 -2.87 34.57
CA THR A 733 -8.09 -1.83 33.60
C THR A 733 -6.98 -1.42 32.64
N LEU A 734 -5.75 -1.20 33.14
CA LEU A 734 -4.60 -0.86 32.30
C LEU A 734 -4.22 -2.00 31.35
N ASN A 735 -4.26 -3.24 31.82
CA ASN A 735 -3.90 -4.38 30.99
C ASN A 735 -4.95 -4.65 29.90
N THR A 736 -6.24 -4.55 30.22
CA THR A 736 -7.33 -4.59 29.22
C THR A 736 -7.24 -3.42 28.24
N SER A 737 -6.91 -2.22 28.74
CA SER A 737 -6.68 -1.05 27.90
C SER A 737 -5.56 -1.32 26.89
N TRP A 738 -4.42 -1.89 27.28
CA TRP A 738 -3.36 -2.23 26.34
C TRP A 738 -3.75 -3.34 25.37
N ALA A 739 -4.43 -4.40 25.82
CA ALA A 739 -4.89 -5.45 24.91
C ALA A 739 -5.77 -4.92 23.76
N ILE A 740 -6.60 -3.90 24.05
CA ILE A 740 -7.50 -3.27 23.07
C ILE A 740 -6.79 -2.15 22.28
N GLN A 741 -5.90 -1.39 22.93
CA GLN A 741 -5.19 -0.26 22.33
C GLN A 741 -4.08 -0.69 21.37
N PHE A 742 -3.43 -1.82 21.64
CA PHE A 742 -2.43 -2.40 20.75
C PHE A 742 -3.13 -3.16 19.61
N GLY A 743 -2.99 -2.66 18.39
CA GLY A 743 -3.52 -3.31 17.19
C GLY A 743 -5.00 -3.01 16.91
N PHE A 744 -5.92 -3.31 17.83
CA PHE A 744 -7.36 -3.28 17.56
C PHE A 744 -7.97 -1.88 17.42
N LEU A 745 -7.68 -0.95 18.34
CA LEU A 745 -8.24 0.41 18.25
C LEU A 745 -7.76 1.20 17.02
N LEU A 746 -6.57 0.86 16.48
CA LEU A 746 -6.06 1.47 15.25
C LEU A 746 -6.85 1.05 14.01
N VAL A 747 -7.61 -0.04 14.07
CA VAL A 747 -8.43 -0.56 12.96
C VAL A 747 -9.83 0.07 12.94
N VAL A 748 -10.32 0.63 14.06
CA VAL A 748 -11.69 1.18 14.14
C VAL A 748 -11.97 2.30 13.11
N PRO A 749 -11.10 3.33 12.96
CA PRO A 749 -11.32 4.37 11.94
C PRO A 749 -11.33 3.81 10.52
N VAL A 750 -10.53 2.76 10.27
CA VAL A 750 -10.48 2.08 8.98
C VAL A 750 -11.80 1.39 8.67
N VAL A 751 -12.38 0.65 9.63
CA VAL A 751 -13.68 -0.02 9.46
C VAL A 751 -14.78 1.00 9.16
N ALA A 752 -14.76 2.16 9.83
CA ALA A 752 -15.71 3.23 9.57
C ALA A 752 -15.59 3.76 8.13
N VAL A 753 -14.36 4.03 7.66
CA VAL A 753 -14.13 4.55 6.30
C VAL A 753 -14.52 3.50 5.24
N VAL A 754 -14.10 2.24 5.40
CA VAL A 754 -14.48 1.16 4.48
C VAL A 754 -15.99 0.93 4.49
N GLY A 755 -16.62 1.01 5.67
CA GLY A 755 -18.07 0.88 5.81
C GLY A 755 -18.84 1.98 5.08
N VAL A 756 -18.31 3.20 5.08
CA VAL A 756 -18.90 4.35 4.36
C VAL A 756 -18.62 4.29 2.86
N GLU A 757 -17.39 4.00 2.42
CA GLU A 757 -17.02 4.00 1.00
C GLU A 757 -17.48 2.75 0.23
N GLN A 758 -17.49 1.58 0.87
CA GLN A 758 -17.74 0.28 0.21
C GLN A 758 -18.96 -0.46 0.79
N GLY A 759 -19.61 0.11 1.81
CA GLY A 759 -20.76 -0.46 2.49
C GLY A 759 -20.39 -1.29 3.72
N PHE A 760 -21.34 -1.34 4.67
CA PHE A 760 -21.11 -1.93 5.99
C PHE A 760 -20.68 -3.41 5.96
N ARG A 761 -21.26 -4.22 5.06
CA ARG A 761 -20.87 -5.63 4.88
C ARG A 761 -19.39 -5.77 4.54
N HIS A 762 -18.90 -4.95 3.59
CA HIS A 762 -17.48 -4.95 3.22
C HIS A 762 -16.59 -4.50 4.39
N GLY A 763 -17.03 -3.51 5.18
CA GLY A 763 -16.33 -3.09 6.40
C GLY A 763 -16.15 -4.23 7.41
N VAL A 764 -17.20 -5.04 7.65
CA VAL A 764 -17.13 -6.19 8.56
C VAL A 764 -16.26 -7.31 7.98
N THR A 765 -16.43 -7.65 6.71
CA THR A 765 -15.58 -8.66 6.04
C THR A 765 -14.11 -8.25 6.05
N TYR A 766 -13.82 -6.95 5.85
CA TYR A 766 -12.47 -6.41 5.94
C TYR A 766 -11.87 -6.60 7.34
N LEU A 767 -12.62 -6.30 8.41
CA LEU A 767 -12.14 -6.49 9.77
C LEU A 767 -11.76 -7.95 10.04
N LEU A 768 -12.63 -8.89 9.64
CA LEU A 768 -12.36 -10.33 9.80
C LEU A 768 -11.10 -10.74 9.02
N TRP A 769 -10.97 -10.28 7.77
CA TRP A 769 -9.80 -10.57 6.95
C TRP A 769 -8.52 -9.97 7.51
N ASN A 770 -8.57 -8.74 8.02
CA ASN A 770 -7.43 -8.04 8.64
C ASN A 770 -6.92 -8.81 9.87
N VAL A 771 -7.83 -9.33 10.71
CA VAL A 771 -7.45 -10.14 11.87
C VAL A 771 -6.84 -11.47 11.43
N LEU A 772 -7.44 -12.17 10.45
CA LEU A 772 -6.94 -13.45 9.93
C LEU A 772 -5.56 -13.33 9.26
N THR A 773 -5.26 -12.20 8.65
CA THR A 773 -3.98 -11.89 7.98
C THR A 773 -2.94 -11.25 8.91
N LEU A 774 -3.17 -11.30 10.24
CA LEU A 774 -2.25 -10.80 11.27
C LEU A 774 -2.05 -9.26 11.27
N GLY A 775 -3.05 -8.49 10.81
CA GLY A 775 -3.04 -7.02 10.85
C GLY A 775 -2.75 -6.42 12.25
N PRO A 776 -3.37 -6.90 13.36
CA PRO A 776 -3.04 -6.42 14.70
C PRO A 776 -1.57 -6.62 15.11
N LEU A 777 -0.93 -7.70 14.63
CA LEU A 777 0.50 -7.98 14.82
C LEU A 777 1.34 -6.91 14.11
N PHE A 778 0.99 -6.60 12.86
CA PHE A 778 1.65 -5.56 12.07
C PHE A 778 1.55 -4.18 12.73
N PHE A 779 0.34 -3.74 13.11
CA PHE A 779 0.15 -2.41 13.70
C PHE A 779 0.84 -2.27 15.07
N THR A 780 0.87 -3.33 15.88
CA THR A 780 1.60 -3.37 17.15
C THR A 780 3.11 -3.26 16.94
N PHE A 781 3.64 -3.92 15.91
CA PHE A 781 5.04 -3.79 15.51
C PHE A 781 5.38 -2.37 15.05
N GLN A 782 4.55 -1.80 14.17
CA GLN A 782 4.70 -0.44 13.66
C GLN A 782 4.67 0.61 14.79
N MET A 783 3.87 0.39 15.83
CA MET A 783 3.85 1.24 17.02
C MET A 783 5.20 1.26 17.77
N GLY A 784 5.87 0.11 17.86
CA GLY A 784 7.23 0.00 18.40
C GLY A 784 8.25 0.79 17.58
N THR A 785 8.13 0.73 16.25
CA THR A 785 8.93 1.54 15.32
C THR A 785 8.75 3.03 15.58
N ARG A 786 7.49 3.51 15.59
CA ARG A 786 7.17 4.93 15.77
C ARG A 786 7.74 5.47 17.07
N MET A 787 7.50 4.75 18.16
CA MET A 787 8.00 5.12 19.47
C MET A 787 9.53 5.14 19.54
N HIS A 788 10.24 4.15 18.98
CA HIS A 788 11.70 4.12 19.01
C HIS A 788 12.31 5.36 18.35
N TYR A 789 11.89 5.66 17.12
CA TYR A 789 12.46 6.74 16.33
C TYR A 789 12.01 8.13 16.84
N PHE A 790 10.77 8.26 17.31
CA PHE A 790 10.30 9.49 17.95
C PHE A 790 11.03 9.79 19.27
N ASP A 791 11.10 8.83 20.20
CA ASP A 791 11.79 8.99 21.51
C ASP A 791 13.29 9.30 21.34
N ARG A 792 13.96 8.59 20.43
CA ARG A 792 15.38 8.83 20.12
C ARG A 792 15.60 10.25 19.62
N THR A 793 14.78 10.70 18.67
CA THR A 793 14.95 12.01 18.04
C THR A 793 14.58 13.14 19.00
N LEU A 794 13.54 12.95 19.83
CA LEU A 794 13.14 13.93 20.84
C LEU A 794 14.26 14.20 21.86
N ILE A 795 15.01 13.16 22.27
CA ILE A 795 16.08 13.28 23.28
C ILE A 795 17.39 13.74 22.64
N HIS A 796 17.77 13.15 21.50
CA HIS A 796 19.11 13.29 20.94
C HIS A 796 19.20 14.20 19.72
N GLY A 797 18.09 14.42 19.00
CA GLY A 797 18.06 15.11 17.72
C GLY A 797 18.87 14.39 16.61
N GLY A 798 19.05 15.07 15.48
CA GLY A 798 19.90 14.61 14.39
C GLY A 798 19.30 13.47 13.59
N ALA A 799 18.01 13.56 13.27
CA ALA A 799 17.39 12.63 12.35
C ALA A 799 18.08 12.74 10.99
N LYS A 800 18.45 11.59 10.41
CA LYS A 800 19.02 11.51 9.06
C LYS A 800 18.04 10.78 8.16
N TYR A 801 17.83 11.25 6.95
CA TYR A 801 17.06 10.50 5.97
C TYR A 801 17.79 9.20 5.63
N ARG A 802 17.09 8.09 5.75
CA ARG A 802 17.51 6.79 5.21
C ARG A 802 16.65 6.52 4.00
N ALA A 803 17.27 6.36 2.83
CA ALA A 803 16.55 6.12 1.59
C ALA A 803 15.69 4.85 1.73
N THR A 804 14.38 5.01 1.55
CA THR A 804 13.48 3.88 1.35
C THR A 804 13.69 3.40 -0.08
N GLY A 805 14.19 2.18 -0.27
CA GLY A 805 14.25 1.60 -1.61
C GLY A 805 12.84 1.59 -2.19
N ARG A 806 12.67 1.92 -3.48
CA ARG A 806 11.36 1.90 -4.17
C ARG A 806 11.34 0.77 -5.18
N GLY A 807 10.40 -0.15 -5.06
CA GLY A 807 10.28 -1.30 -5.96
C GLY A 807 9.43 -2.42 -5.38
N PHE A 808 9.13 -3.41 -6.21
CA PHE A 808 8.46 -4.65 -5.80
C PHE A 808 9.45 -5.56 -5.06
N THR A 809 9.92 -5.15 -3.87
CA THR A 809 10.84 -5.96 -3.07
C THR A 809 10.04 -6.99 -2.28
N ILE A 810 9.74 -8.12 -2.91
CA ILE A 810 9.27 -9.33 -2.23
C ILE A 810 10.45 -10.30 -2.21
N LYS A 811 11.53 -9.89 -1.54
CA LYS A 811 12.75 -10.67 -1.37
C LYS A 811 12.79 -11.21 0.06
N HIS A 812 13.30 -12.44 0.20
CA HIS A 812 13.66 -12.99 1.49
C HIS A 812 14.82 -12.22 2.13
N GLU A 813 14.59 -11.71 3.35
CA GLU A 813 15.57 -10.96 4.12
C GLU A 813 16.33 -11.88 5.09
N LYS A 814 17.66 -11.82 5.01
CA LYS A 814 18.54 -12.68 5.81
C LYS A 814 18.51 -12.34 7.30
N PHE A 815 18.78 -13.31 8.18
CA PHE A 815 18.86 -13.08 9.64
C PHE A 815 19.79 -11.94 10.05
N ALA A 816 20.95 -11.79 9.40
CA ALA A 816 21.86 -10.68 9.67
C ALA A 816 21.21 -9.32 9.39
N GLU A 817 20.48 -9.18 8.29
CA GLU A 817 19.76 -7.94 7.94
C GLU A 817 18.57 -7.69 8.85
N LEU A 818 17.75 -8.71 9.15
CA LEU A 818 16.68 -8.58 10.14
C LEU A 818 17.21 -8.10 11.50
N TYR A 819 18.34 -8.64 11.96
CA TYR A 819 18.97 -8.20 13.19
C TYR A 819 19.44 -6.76 13.13
N ARG A 820 20.11 -6.37 12.03
CA ARG A 820 20.61 -4.99 11.84
C ARG A 820 19.50 -3.95 11.88
N PHE A 821 18.34 -4.26 11.31
CA PHE A 821 17.19 -3.36 11.24
C PHE A 821 16.41 -3.28 12.57
N TYR A 822 16.26 -4.40 13.27
CA TYR A 822 15.30 -4.50 14.38
C TYR A 822 15.92 -4.61 15.79
N ALA A 823 17.25 -4.76 15.92
CA ALA A 823 17.92 -4.95 17.21
C ALA A 823 17.54 -3.88 18.26
N PHE A 824 17.82 -2.61 17.97
CA PHE A 824 17.59 -1.48 18.89
C PHE A 824 16.13 -1.05 19.01
N SER A 825 15.35 -1.24 17.94
CA SER A 825 13.97 -0.77 17.86
C SER A 825 12.99 -1.74 18.52
N HIS A 826 13.19 -3.05 18.34
CA HIS A 826 12.24 -4.08 18.78
C HIS A 826 12.92 -5.16 19.63
N PHE A 827 13.94 -5.84 19.12
CA PHE A 827 14.45 -7.07 19.73
C PHE A 827 14.99 -6.88 21.16
N TYR A 828 15.83 -5.88 21.41
CA TYR A 828 16.32 -5.62 22.76
C TYR A 828 15.19 -5.30 23.74
N ARG A 829 14.17 -4.56 23.27
CA ARG A 829 13.02 -4.17 24.09
C ARG A 829 12.10 -5.35 24.37
N ALA A 830 11.93 -6.24 23.40
CA ALA A 830 11.13 -7.44 23.56
C ALA A 830 11.81 -8.44 24.50
N VAL A 831 13.13 -8.64 24.38
CA VAL A 831 13.90 -9.47 25.35
C VAL A 831 13.84 -8.85 26.75
N GLU A 832 13.96 -7.52 26.88
CA GLU A 832 13.77 -6.80 28.15
C GLU A 832 12.37 -7.07 28.73
N LEU A 833 11.31 -6.98 27.90
CA LEU A 833 9.94 -7.22 28.34
C LEU A 833 9.71 -8.67 28.77
N ILE A 834 10.17 -9.65 28.00
CA ILE A 834 10.08 -11.09 28.36
C ILE A 834 10.79 -11.34 29.67
N PHE A 835 12.00 -10.79 29.85
CA PHE A 835 12.76 -10.94 31.07
C PHE A 835 11.99 -10.39 32.28
N LEU A 836 11.39 -9.19 32.16
CA LEU A 836 10.60 -8.59 33.23
C LEU A 836 9.31 -9.37 33.53
N LEU A 837 8.67 -9.96 32.51
CA LEU A 837 7.50 -10.82 32.69
C LEU A 837 7.84 -12.10 33.45
N ILE A 838 8.98 -12.72 33.13
CA ILE A 838 9.50 -13.87 33.86
C ILE A 838 9.81 -13.48 35.31
N LEU A 839 10.47 -12.34 35.55
CA LEU A 839 10.71 -11.85 36.92
C LEU A 839 9.40 -11.62 37.68
N PHE A 840 8.40 -11.02 37.03
CA PHE A 840 7.09 -10.81 37.63
C PHE A 840 6.41 -12.14 37.97
N ARG A 841 6.53 -13.17 37.13
CA ARG A 841 6.00 -14.52 37.43
C ARG A 841 6.67 -15.17 38.64
N ILE A 842 7.99 -14.99 38.77
CA ILE A 842 8.82 -15.64 39.81
C ILE A 842 8.64 -14.94 41.15
N TYR A 843 8.71 -13.62 41.19
CA TYR A 843 8.71 -12.84 42.44
C TYR A 843 7.34 -12.22 42.78
N GLY A 844 6.41 -12.12 41.84
CA GLY A 844 5.08 -11.55 42.06
C GLY A 844 4.18 -12.44 42.92
N THR A 845 3.27 -11.81 43.66
CA THR A 845 2.28 -12.53 44.49
C THR A 845 0.94 -12.51 43.75
N PHE A 846 0.34 -13.68 43.51
CA PHE A 846 -0.87 -13.81 42.67
C PHE A 846 -2.06 -14.45 43.38
N SER A 847 -1.88 -14.88 44.62
CA SER A 847 -2.90 -15.50 45.47
C SER A 847 -2.77 -14.93 46.87
N TRP A 848 -3.89 -14.51 47.46
CA TRP A 848 -3.96 -14.03 48.84
C TRP A 848 -5.03 -14.82 49.60
N CYS A 849 -4.64 -15.41 50.73
CA CYS A 849 -5.55 -16.08 51.64
C CYS A 849 -5.75 -15.18 52.87
N ASN A 850 -6.89 -14.49 52.97
CA ASN A 850 -7.23 -13.69 54.16
C ASN A 850 -7.81 -14.59 55.24
N CYS A 851 -6.98 -15.51 55.70
CA CYS A 851 -7.36 -16.47 56.69
C CYS A 851 -6.58 -16.18 57.95
N SER A 852 -7.29 -16.09 59.06
CA SER A 852 -6.72 -15.95 60.39
C SER A 852 -7.04 -17.24 61.14
N TRP A 853 -6.14 -17.68 62.02
CA TRP A 853 -6.41 -18.80 62.94
C TRP A 853 -7.71 -18.59 63.75
N THR A 854 -8.17 -17.34 63.87
CA THR A 854 -9.44 -16.97 64.52
C THR A 854 -10.68 -17.50 63.79
N LEU A 855 -10.59 -17.84 62.49
CA LEU A 855 -11.69 -18.47 61.75
C LEU A 855 -11.98 -19.89 62.27
N ASP A 856 -10.94 -20.58 62.77
CA ASP A 856 -11.02 -21.90 63.40
C ASP A 856 -10.67 -21.81 64.91
N ALA A 857 -11.04 -20.70 65.56
CA ALA A 857 -10.67 -20.44 66.97
C ALA A 857 -11.10 -21.57 67.92
N GLU A 858 -12.25 -22.20 67.67
CA GLU A 858 -12.72 -23.35 68.46
C GLU A 858 -11.84 -24.58 68.29
N PHE A 859 -11.37 -24.88 67.07
CA PHE A 859 -10.46 -26.00 66.82
C PHE A 859 -9.13 -25.82 67.56
N TYR A 860 -8.63 -24.58 67.61
CA TYR A 860 -7.41 -24.24 68.34
C TYR A 860 -7.64 -23.93 69.82
N SER A 861 -8.85 -24.15 70.36
CA SER A 861 -9.20 -23.86 71.76
C SER A 861 -8.85 -22.42 72.20
N TYR A 862 -9.00 -21.45 71.29
CA TYR A 862 -8.63 -20.04 71.47
C TYR A 862 -7.14 -19.77 71.75
N PHE A 863 -6.27 -20.78 71.63
CA PHE A 863 -4.82 -20.61 71.67
C PHE A 863 -4.27 -20.38 70.27
N LYS A 864 -3.41 -19.37 70.11
CA LYS A 864 -2.79 -19.10 68.81
C LYS A 864 -1.87 -20.26 68.40
N PRO A 865 -2.17 -21.00 67.32
CA PRO A 865 -1.30 -22.05 66.82
C PRO A 865 -0.03 -21.49 66.15
N SER A 866 0.94 -22.36 65.89
CA SER A 866 2.14 -21.97 65.12
C SER A 866 1.76 -21.53 63.70
N ASP A 867 2.51 -20.58 63.14
CA ASP A 867 2.17 -19.97 61.85
C ASP A 867 2.09 -20.98 60.70
N ASN A 868 2.82 -22.10 60.79
CA ASN A 868 2.82 -23.13 59.77
C ASN A 868 1.60 -24.06 59.87
N ASP A 869 1.18 -24.36 61.10
CA ASP A 869 0.12 -25.32 61.40
C ASP A 869 -1.25 -24.76 60.98
N TRP A 870 -1.50 -23.47 61.24
CA TRP A 870 -2.75 -22.84 60.80
C TRP A 870 -2.75 -22.47 59.32
N LYS A 871 -1.62 -22.11 58.71
CA LYS A 871 -1.53 -21.90 57.25
C LYS A 871 -1.88 -23.19 56.50
N THR A 872 -1.38 -24.34 56.98
CA THR A 872 -1.64 -25.66 56.38
C THR A 872 -3.11 -26.01 56.46
N ARG A 873 -3.71 -25.86 57.65
CA ARG A 873 -5.15 -26.13 57.85
C ARG A 873 -6.04 -25.16 57.09
N CYS A 874 -5.66 -23.88 57.06
CA CYS A 874 -6.43 -22.90 56.33
C CYS A 874 -6.43 -23.19 54.82
N TYR A 875 -5.27 -23.50 54.24
CA TYR A 875 -5.19 -23.90 52.84
C TYR A 875 -5.99 -25.17 52.55
N ALA A 876 -6.12 -26.09 53.50
CA ALA A 876 -6.92 -27.31 53.33
C ALA A 876 -8.44 -27.04 53.40
N ASN A 877 -8.89 -26.19 54.31
CA ASN A 877 -10.33 -26.02 54.62
C ASN A 877 -10.98 -24.83 53.89
N TYR A 878 -10.23 -23.75 53.66
CA TYR A 878 -10.72 -22.51 53.05
C TYR A 878 -10.12 -22.28 51.65
N TYR A 879 -9.60 -23.33 51.02
CA TYR A 879 -8.94 -23.29 49.71
C TYR A 879 -9.74 -22.52 48.66
N GLN A 880 -11.05 -22.80 48.55
CA GLN A 880 -11.91 -22.19 47.54
C GLN A 880 -12.02 -20.67 47.72
N THR A 881 -12.08 -20.19 48.97
CA THR A 881 -12.15 -18.76 49.32
C THR A 881 -10.77 -18.08 49.22
N CYS A 882 -9.70 -18.83 49.46
CA CYS A 882 -8.31 -18.35 49.40
C CYS A 882 -7.70 -18.34 47.99
N VAL A 883 -8.36 -18.98 47.01
CA VAL A 883 -7.88 -19.15 45.64
C VAL A 883 -8.94 -18.70 44.61
N GLU A 884 -9.99 -17.96 45.02
CA GLU A 884 -10.89 -17.36 44.03
C GLU A 884 -10.07 -16.56 43.01
N PRO A 885 -10.37 -16.68 41.69
CA PRO A 885 -9.66 -15.96 40.66
C PRO A 885 -9.89 -14.46 40.82
N THR A 886 -9.02 -13.81 41.58
CA THR A 886 -8.98 -12.34 41.64
C THR A 886 -8.61 -11.81 40.26
N ASN A 887 -9.01 -10.58 39.94
CA ASN A 887 -8.54 -9.85 38.75
C ASN A 887 -7.00 -9.62 38.72
N GLN A 888 -6.25 -10.24 39.63
CA GLN A 888 -4.79 -10.17 39.78
C GLN A 888 -4.05 -11.47 39.45
N ASN A 889 -4.69 -12.48 38.84
CA ASN A 889 -3.96 -13.63 38.31
C ASN A 889 -2.87 -13.18 37.30
N TYR A 890 -1.66 -13.74 37.41
CA TYR A 890 -0.54 -13.48 36.49
C TYR A 890 -0.97 -13.53 35.02
N GLY A 891 -1.75 -14.53 34.61
CA GLY A 891 -2.22 -14.65 33.24
C GLY A 891 -3.02 -13.42 32.80
N VAL A 892 -4.00 -13.01 33.60
CA VAL A 892 -4.86 -11.83 33.35
C VAL A 892 -4.07 -10.54 33.40
N MET A 893 -3.00 -10.44 34.19
CA MET A 893 -2.16 -9.24 34.32
C MET A 893 -1.03 -9.14 33.27
N SER A 894 -0.69 -10.24 32.58
CA SER A 894 0.50 -10.28 31.72
C SER A 894 0.22 -10.67 30.26
N TYR A 895 -0.96 -11.20 29.92
CA TYR A 895 -1.22 -11.72 28.56
C TYR A 895 -0.99 -10.66 27.47
N SER A 896 -1.45 -9.41 27.68
CA SER A 896 -1.28 -8.35 26.68
C SER A 896 0.21 -8.02 26.45
N LEU A 897 1.01 -8.04 27.52
CA LEU A 897 2.45 -7.78 27.48
C LEU A 897 3.21 -8.92 26.80
N TRP A 898 2.79 -10.17 27.01
CA TRP A 898 3.30 -11.32 26.26
C TRP A 898 3.00 -11.22 24.77
N ILE A 899 1.80 -10.78 24.39
CA ILE A 899 1.44 -10.55 23.00
C ILE A 899 2.34 -9.47 22.39
N ILE A 900 2.56 -8.35 23.08
CA ILE A 900 3.46 -7.27 22.62
C ILE A 900 4.89 -7.79 22.43
N ALA A 901 5.41 -8.51 23.42
CA ALA A 901 6.76 -9.08 23.37
C ALA A 901 6.92 -10.08 22.20
N ALA A 902 5.99 -11.01 22.05
CA ALA A 902 5.99 -11.98 20.96
C ALA A 902 5.88 -11.28 19.59
N THR A 903 5.07 -10.23 19.50
CA THR A 903 4.91 -9.42 18.28
C THR A 903 6.21 -8.78 17.84
N TRP A 904 6.89 -8.09 18.77
CA TRP A 904 8.17 -7.43 18.47
C TRP A 904 9.30 -8.41 18.13
N LEU A 905 9.23 -9.66 18.61
CA LEU A 905 10.18 -10.69 18.25
C LEU A 905 9.88 -11.35 16.90
N TRP A 906 8.63 -11.74 16.66
CA TRP A 906 8.31 -12.69 15.60
C TRP A 906 7.67 -12.07 14.35
N ALA A 907 7.12 -10.85 14.43
CA ALA A 907 6.57 -10.17 13.25
C ALA A 907 7.56 -10.08 12.08
N PRO A 908 8.86 -9.75 12.28
CA PRO A 908 9.82 -9.71 11.18
C PRO A 908 9.96 -11.04 10.42
N PHE A 909 9.64 -12.17 11.03
CA PHE A 909 9.71 -13.49 10.39
C PHE A 909 8.39 -13.82 9.68
N PHE A 910 7.24 -13.54 10.30
CA PHE A 910 5.91 -13.74 9.68
C PHE A 910 5.72 -12.89 8.41
N PHE A 911 6.30 -11.70 8.38
CA PHE A 911 6.21 -10.78 7.24
C PHE A 911 7.40 -10.89 6.26
N ASN A 912 8.28 -11.88 6.43
CA ASN A 912 9.40 -12.17 5.55
C ASN A 912 9.04 -13.35 4.62
N PRO A 913 9.11 -13.20 3.28
CA PRO A 913 8.93 -14.32 2.35
C PRO A 913 9.85 -15.48 2.73
N SER A 914 9.37 -16.73 2.71
CA SER A 914 10.16 -17.91 3.14
C SER A 914 10.74 -17.81 4.57
N GLY A 915 10.11 -17.05 5.46
CA GLY A 915 10.58 -16.84 6.84
C GLY A 915 10.55 -18.07 7.75
N PHE A 916 9.94 -19.17 7.29
CA PHE A 916 9.89 -20.47 7.98
C PHE A 916 10.41 -21.63 7.10
N ASP A 917 11.17 -21.33 6.04
CA ASP A 917 11.76 -22.34 5.14
C ASP A 917 13.09 -22.86 5.72
N TRP A 918 13.14 -24.13 6.15
CA TRP A 918 14.27 -24.68 6.90
C TRP A 918 15.63 -24.52 6.20
N ASP A 919 15.70 -24.83 4.90
CA ASP A 919 16.96 -24.83 4.15
C ASP A 919 17.54 -23.41 4.04
N LYS A 920 16.68 -22.40 3.86
CA LYS A 920 17.11 -20.99 3.85
C LYS A 920 17.52 -20.51 5.24
N LEU A 921 16.76 -20.88 6.28
CA LEU A 921 17.02 -20.39 7.64
C LEU A 921 18.32 -20.92 8.25
N ILE A 922 18.72 -22.14 7.92
CA ILE A 922 19.99 -22.69 8.42
C ILE A 922 21.20 -21.99 7.77
N GLU A 923 21.10 -21.63 6.48
CA GLU A 923 22.09 -20.82 5.78
C GLU A 923 22.17 -19.42 6.38
N ASP A 924 21.02 -18.77 6.59
CA ASP A 924 20.92 -17.45 7.22
C ASP A 924 21.50 -17.42 8.64
N TYR A 925 21.27 -18.48 9.42
CA TYR A 925 21.83 -18.60 10.76
C TYR A 925 23.35 -18.69 10.73
N SER A 926 23.91 -19.47 9.79
CA SER A 926 25.35 -19.54 9.55
C SER A 926 25.92 -18.17 9.15
N ASP A 927 25.25 -17.47 8.24
CA ASP A 927 25.60 -16.12 7.79
C ASP A 927 25.59 -15.11 8.95
N TRP A 928 24.57 -15.14 9.80
CA TRP A 928 24.50 -14.29 11.00
C TRP A 928 25.63 -14.57 12.00
N GLN A 929 25.95 -15.85 12.24
CA GLN A 929 27.08 -16.21 13.10
C GLN A 929 28.43 -15.74 12.54
N ASN A 930 28.59 -15.77 11.22
CA ASN A 930 29.77 -15.26 10.53
C ASN A 930 29.83 -13.73 10.61
N TRP A 931 28.72 -13.04 10.37
CA TRP A 931 28.58 -11.60 10.50
C TRP A 931 29.01 -11.12 11.90
N LEU A 932 28.57 -11.78 12.99
CA LEU A 932 28.99 -11.47 14.37
C LEU A 932 30.51 -11.56 14.61
N LYS A 933 31.25 -12.32 13.79
CA LYS A 933 32.72 -12.49 13.92
C LYS A 933 33.50 -11.44 13.12
N THR A 934 32.88 -10.78 12.15
CA THR A 934 33.54 -9.80 11.28
C THR A 934 33.91 -8.52 12.04
N THR A 935 35.06 -7.93 11.69
CA THR A 935 35.63 -6.76 12.39
C THR A 935 36.08 -5.62 11.48
N ASN A 936 35.76 -5.69 10.19
CA ASN A 936 36.14 -4.67 9.21
C ASN A 936 35.36 -3.37 9.45
N ASP A 937 35.84 -2.22 8.97
CA ASP A 937 35.10 -0.95 9.12
C ASP A 937 33.95 -0.80 8.10
N SER A 938 33.68 -1.84 7.30
CA SER A 938 32.54 -1.83 6.37
C SER A 938 31.22 -1.94 7.13
N ALA A 939 30.19 -1.25 6.62
CA ALA A 939 28.82 -1.36 7.12
C ALA A 939 28.28 -2.80 7.05
N GLY A 940 28.87 -3.67 6.22
CA GLY A 940 28.56 -5.11 6.14
C GLY A 940 29.05 -5.96 7.31
N SER A 941 29.82 -5.38 8.25
CA SER A 941 30.34 -6.10 9.42
C SER A 941 29.55 -5.77 10.70
N TRP A 942 29.64 -6.63 11.73
CA TRP A 942 29.04 -6.33 13.04
C TRP A 942 29.66 -5.09 13.69
N SER A 943 30.99 -4.92 13.59
CA SER A 943 31.69 -3.77 14.19
C SER A 943 31.33 -2.44 13.51
N GLY A 944 31.21 -2.43 12.19
CA GLY A 944 30.77 -1.27 11.42
C GLY A 944 29.31 -0.92 11.70
N TRP A 945 28.42 -1.91 11.70
CA TRP A 945 27.01 -1.73 12.07
C TRP A 945 26.84 -1.15 13.49
N TRP A 946 27.50 -1.76 14.49
CA TRP A 946 27.45 -1.29 15.87
C TRP A 946 27.91 0.16 16.00
N SER A 947 28.99 0.53 15.31
CA SER A 947 29.54 1.89 15.35
C SER A 947 28.57 2.90 14.73
N ASN A 948 27.95 2.56 13.60
CA ASN A 948 26.96 3.41 12.93
C ASN A 948 25.69 3.60 13.79
N GLU A 949 25.23 2.57 14.48
CA GLU A 949 24.02 2.67 15.31
C GLU A 949 24.23 3.53 16.57
N VAL A 950 25.46 3.62 17.09
CA VAL A 950 25.78 4.46 18.27
C VAL A 950 26.40 5.82 17.93
N GLU A 951 26.68 6.11 16.66
CA GLU A 951 27.31 7.35 16.17
C GLU A 951 26.60 8.61 16.67
N TYR A 952 25.27 8.59 16.76
CA TYR A 952 24.48 9.76 17.20
C TYR A 952 24.81 10.21 18.64
N LEU A 953 25.39 9.32 19.47
CA LEU A 953 25.80 9.65 20.83
C LEU A 953 27.04 10.57 20.87
N GLU A 954 27.85 10.58 19.81
CA GLU A 954 29.00 11.47 19.69
C GLU A 954 28.58 12.94 19.58
N HIS A 955 27.44 13.18 18.91
CA HIS A 955 26.87 14.51 18.72
C HIS A 955 25.80 14.87 19.76
N SER A 956 25.50 13.97 20.70
CA SER A 956 24.46 14.18 21.71
C SER A 956 24.88 15.18 22.80
N SER A 957 23.94 16.05 23.18
CA SER A 957 24.13 17.02 24.26
C SER A 957 24.42 16.34 25.62
N LYS A 958 25.00 17.09 26.56
CA LYS A 958 25.26 16.57 27.92
C LYS A 958 23.95 16.25 28.66
N SER A 959 22.93 17.09 28.54
CA SER A 959 21.62 16.88 29.17
C SER A 959 20.92 15.64 28.61
N SER A 960 20.92 15.46 27.28
CA SER A 960 20.37 14.26 26.61
C SER A 960 21.01 12.98 27.16
N ARG A 961 22.33 12.97 27.32
CA ARG A 961 23.06 11.82 27.88
C ARG A 961 22.72 11.56 29.35
N ILE A 962 22.56 12.61 30.16
CA ILE A 962 22.15 12.48 31.56
C ILE A 962 20.75 11.85 31.66
N VAL A 963 19.79 12.33 30.87
CA VAL A 963 18.42 11.77 30.82
C VAL A 963 18.47 10.28 30.45
N SER A 964 19.26 9.91 29.45
CA SER A 964 19.43 8.51 29.05
C SER A 964 20.09 7.66 30.13
N ILE A 965 21.09 8.18 30.85
CA ILE A 965 21.71 7.48 31.99
C ILE A 965 20.67 7.24 33.09
N ILE A 966 19.88 8.26 33.46
CA ILE A 966 18.81 8.14 34.46
C ILE A 966 17.81 7.05 34.06
N ARG A 967 17.35 7.04 32.81
CA ARG A 967 16.43 6.01 32.30
C ARG A 967 17.01 4.59 32.37
N LYS A 968 18.34 4.43 32.28
CA LYS A 968 19.04 3.14 32.35
C LYS A 968 19.35 2.69 33.78
N MET A 969 19.23 3.57 34.78
CA MET A 969 19.37 3.18 36.21
C MET A 969 18.33 2.15 36.65
N ARG A 970 17.22 2.01 35.92
CA ARG A 970 16.22 0.96 36.16
C ARG A 970 16.80 -0.45 36.23
N PHE A 971 17.80 -0.76 35.40
CA PHE A 971 18.48 -2.07 35.42
C PHE A 971 19.27 -2.29 36.70
N PHE A 972 19.92 -1.23 37.20
CA PHE A 972 20.60 -1.27 38.48
C PHE A 972 19.61 -1.51 39.62
N PHE A 973 18.48 -0.81 39.64
CA PHE A 973 17.46 -1.00 40.68
C PHE A 973 16.83 -2.41 40.65
N VAL A 974 16.66 -3.02 39.47
CA VAL A 974 16.22 -4.43 39.39
C VAL A 974 17.27 -5.36 39.98
N ALA A 975 18.55 -5.22 39.59
CA ALA A 975 19.64 -6.04 40.14
C ALA A 975 19.77 -5.87 41.66
N TYR A 976 19.61 -4.64 42.15
CA TYR A 976 19.64 -4.32 43.57
C TYR A 976 18.45 -4.92 44.32
N GLY A 977 17.23 -4.80 43.79
CA GLY A 977 16.03 -5.41 44.39
C GLY A 977 16.13 -6.94 44.46
N MET A 978 16.57 -7.59 43.38
CA MET A 978 16.81 -9.04 43.38
C MET A 978 17.87 -9.45 44.41
N TYR A 979 18.96 -8.68 44.52
CA TYR A 979 19.97 -8.93 45.54
C TYR A 979 19.41 -8.83 46.95
N LEU A 980 18.64 -7.78 47.24
CA LEU A 980 18.02 -7.59 48.56
C LEU A 980 17.07 -8.73 48.90
N GLN A 981 16.27 -9.17 47.93
CA GLN A 981 15.36 -10.31 48.11
C GLN A 981 16.13 -11.61 48.39
N LEU A 982 17.20 -11.87 47.63
CA LEU A 982 18.07 -13.04 47.85
C LEU A 982 18.76 -12.99 49.23
N ALA A 983 19.28 -11.82 49.61
CA ALA A 983 19.91 -11.61 50.91
C ALA A 983 18.90 -11.79 52.05
N TYR A 984 17.68 -11.29 51.88
CA TYR A 984 16.59 -11.48 52.82
C TYR A 984 16.24 -12.96 52.99
N LYS A 985 16.01 -13.66 51.88
CA LYS A 985 15.67 -15.08 51.88
C LYS A 985 16.75 -15.93 52.54
N THR A 986 18.00 -15.74 52.12
CA THR A 986 19.13 -16.58 52.59
C THR A 986 19.50 -16.32 54.05
N TYR A 987 19.36 -15.08 54.53
CA TYR A 987 19.83 -14.71 55.86
C TYR A 987 18.72 -14.69 56.92
N TYR A 988 17.53 -14.21 56.57
CA TYR A 988 16.41 -14.06 57.50
C TYR A 988 15.40 -15.20 57.37
N GLU A 989 14.85 -15.42 56.17
CA GLU A 989 13.75 -16.39 55.96
C GLU A 989 14.21 -17.84 56.15
N ASP A 990 15.27 -18.28 55.47
CA ASP A 990 15.79 -19.65 55.52
C ASP A 990 16.34 -20.04 56.91
N ARG A 991 16.59 -19.05 57.78
CA ARG A 991 17.13 -19.23 59.14
C ARG A 991 16.12 -18.90 60.25
N ASP A 992 14.88 -18.57 59.89
CA ASP A 992 13.80 -18.14 60.78
C ASP A 992 14.18 -16.97 61.72
N LEU A 993 14.98 -16.03 61.21
CA LEU A 993 15.42 -14.83 61.94
C LEU A 993 14.53 -13.63 61.58
N LYS A 994 14.09 -12.87 62.58
CA LYS A 994 13.31 -11.63 62.38
C LYS A 994 14.21 -10.41 62.23
N ILE A 995 13.79 -9.45 61.42
CA ILE A 995 14.50 -8.16 61.28
C ILE A 995 14.27 -7.32 62.54
N GLU A 996 15.31 -7.10 63.34
CA GLU A 996 15.29 -6.15 64.44
C GLU A 996 15.55 -4.71 63.94
N LYS A 997 14.76 -3.74 64.41
CA LYS A 997 14.98 -2.31 64.12
C LYS A 997 16.35 -1.89 64.65
N GLY A 998 17.25 -1.49 63.74
CA GLY A 998 18.61 -1.02 64.08
C GLY A 998 19.73 -2.06 63.87
N SER A 999 19.44 -3.23 63.28
CA SER A 999 20.47 -4.24 62.99
C SER A 999 21.53 -3.73 62.01
N MET A 1000 22.78 -3.60 62.47
CA MET A 1000 23.93 -3.24 61.64
C MET A 1000 24.16 -4.21 60.47
N ILE A 1001 23.75 -5.47 60.63
CA ILE A 1001 23.85 -6.50 59.60
C ILE A 1001 22.89 -6.21 58.44
N SER A 1002 21.68 -5.71 58.70
CA SER A 1002 20.76 -5.29 57.64
C SER A 1002 21.34 -4.14 56.82
N TYR A 1003 21.97 -3.16 57.47
CA TYR A 1003 22.65 -2.05 56.78
C TYR A 1003 23.89 -2.52 56.01
N ALA A 1004 24.66 -3.47 56.56
CA ALA A 1004 25.83 -4.04 55.89
C ALA A 1004 25.44 -4.85 54.63
N LEU A 1005 24.39 -5.68 54.72
CA LEU A 1005 23.83 -6.42 53.58
C LEU A 1005 23.32 -5.45 52.51
N ALA A 1006 22.53 -4.44 52.89
CA ALA A 1006 22.03 -3.44 51.93
C ALA A 1006 23.16 -2.62 51.26
N GLY A 1007 24.28 -2.39 51.97
CA GLY A 1007 25.45 -1.65 51.47
C GLY A 1007 26.42 -2.46 50.59
N ALA A 1008 26.42 -3.79 50.68
CA ALA A 1008 27.39 -4.64 49.97
C ALA A 1008 27.26 -4.57 48.44
N MET A 1009 26.06 -4.37 47.89
CA MET A 1009 25.87 -4.14 46.45
C MET A 1009 26.48 -2.82 45.98
N PHE A 1010 26.48 -1.77 46.80
CA PHE A 1010 27.15 -0.51 46.43
C PHE A 1010 28.66 -0.68 46.33
N ILE A 1011 29.24 -1.54 47.19
CA ILE A 1011 30.66 -1.92 47.11
C ILE A 1011 30.93 -2.70 45.81
N LEU A 1012 30.06 -3.64 45.44
CA LEU A 1012 30.16 -4.38 44.17
C LEU A 1012 30.09 -3.44 42.95
N VAL A 1013 29.18 -2.46 42.98
CA VAL A 1013 29.05 -1.43 41.93
C VAL A 1013 30.30 -0.56 41.86
N LEU A 1014 30.83 -0.11 43.00
CA LEU A 1014 32.08 0.64 43.09
C LEU A 1014 33.25 -0.17 42.51
N LEU A 1015 33.33 -1.47 42.82
CA LEU A 1015 34.33 -2.37 42.25
C LEU A 1015 34.17 -2.50 40.73
N LEU A 1016 32.96 -2.66 40.20
CA LEU A 1016 32.70 -2.71 38.75
C LEU A 1016 33.07 -1.38 38.05
N LEU A 1017 32.76 -0.25 38.68
CA LEU A 1017 33.15 1.08 38.19
C LEU A 1017 34.68 1.27 38.21
N CYS A 1018 35.35 0.83 39.27
CA CYS A 1018 36.81 0.83 39.39
C CYS A 1018 37.46 -0.09 38.35
N CYS A 1019 36.94 -1.30 38.13
CA CYS A 1019 37.36 -2.22 37.06
C CYS A 1019 37.20 -1.56 35.67
N GLY A 1020 36.08 -0.87 35.44
CA GLY A 1020 35.84 -0.08 34.24
C GLY A 1020 36.86 1.05 34.04
N TYR A 1021 37.14 1.80 35.11
CA TYR A 1021 38.14 2.88 35.11
C TYR A 1021 39.56 2.36 34.83
N ILE A 1022 39.94 1.23 35.45
CA ILE A 1022 41.22 0.57 35.24
C ILE A 1022 41.32 0.04 33.79
N ALA A 1023 40.29 -0.62 33.28
CA ALA A 1023 40.25 -1.11 31.90
C ALA A 1023 40.42 0.04 30.90
N SER A 1024 39.82 1.21 31.16
CA SER A 1024 39.94 2.42 30.32
C SER A 1024 41.37 2.99 30.25
N ARG A 1025 42.21 2.78 31.28
CA ARG A 1025 43.62 3.25 31.32
C ARG A 1025 44.59 2.25 30.69
N ILE A 1026 44.25 0.95 30.68
CA ILE A 1026 45.12 -0.13 30.20
C ILE A 1026 45.35 -0.11 28.67
N LYS A 1027 44.53 0.63 27.90
CA LYS A 1027 44.67 0.77 26.43
C LYS A 1027 46.05 1.24 25.98
N LYS A 1028 46.82 1.95 26.81
CA LYS A 1028 48.13 2.49 26.39
C LYS A 1028 49.27 1.47 26.35
N LYS A 1029 49.13 0.24 26.86
CA LYS A 1029 50.29 -0.65 27.06
C LYS A 1029 50.19 -2.13 26.67
N MET A 1030 49.07 -2.62 26.12
CA MET A 1030 48.90 -4.08 25.93
C MET A 1030 48.80 -4.52 24.47
N THR A 1031 49.96 -4.73 23.83
CA THR A 1031 50.17 -5.71 22.75
C THR A 1031 50.69 -7.01 23.35
N PHE A 1032 49.82 -7.81 23.99
CA PHE A 1032 50.21 -9.13 24.52
C PHE A 1032 49.98 -10.25 23.49
N LYS A 1033 50.98 -11.12 23.31
CA LYS A 1033 50.95 -12.27 22.38
C LYS A 1033 49.82 -13.25 22.74
N GLN A 1034 48.94 -13.52 21.76
CA GLN A 1034 47.72 -14.36 21.81
C GLN A 1034 47.86 -15.76 22.46
N LYS A 1035 49.07 -16.34 22.58
CA LYS A 1035 49.29 -17.66 23.21
C LYS A 1035 49.17 -17.61 24.74
N LYS A 1036 49.67 -16.55 25.40
CA LYS A 1036 49.62 -16.42 26.87
C LYS A 1036 48.19 -16.18 27.37
N LEU A 1037 47.39 -15.47 26.56
CA LEU A 1037 45.99 -15.17 26.83
C LEU A 1037 45.09 -16.41 26.79
N ARG A 1038 45.36 -17.38 25.89
CA ARG A 1038 44.64 -18.66 25.84
C ARG A 1038 44.92 -19.54 27.06
N LYS A 1039 46.19 -19.61 27.50
CA LYS A 1039 46.59 -20.35 28.70
C LYS A 1039 45.99 -19.74 29.97
N MET A 1040 45.99 -18.40 30.06
CA MET A 1040 45.37 -17.66 31.16
C MET A 1040 43.84 -17.81 31.17
N LYS A 1041 43.17 -17.77 30.01
CA LYS A 1041 41.73 -18.05 29.90
C LYS A 1041 41.38 -19.47 30.34
N PHE A 1042 42.17 -20.46 29.95
CA PHE A 1042 41.98 -21.85 30.37
C PHE A 1042 42.14 -22.02 31.88
N ILE A 1043 43.19 -21.44 32.47
CA ILE A 1043 43.42 -21.47 33.93
C ILE A 1043 42.30 -20.73 34.68
N LEU A 1044 41.89 -19.55 34.23
CA LEU A 1044 40.77 -18.82 34.83
C LEU A 1044 39.44 -19.58 34.71
N SER A 1045 39.19 -20.27 33.60
CA SER A 1045 38.00 -21.11 33.46
C SER A 1045 38.04 -22.34 34.36
N CYS A 1046 39.19 -23.00 34.52
CA CYS A 1046 39.33 -24.12 35.46
C CYS A 1046 39.21 -23.65 36.92
N CYS A 1047 39.81 -22.52 37.29
CA CYS A 1047 39.63 -21.92 38.61
C CYS A 1047 38.18 -21.47 38.85
N GLY A 1048 37.53 -20.88 37.85
CA GLY A 1048 36.12 -20.51 37.91
C GLY A 1048 35.20 -21.72 38.07
N LEU A 1049 35.50 -22.83 37.39
CA LEU A 1049 34.77 -24.09 37.54
C LEU A 1049 34.98 -24.69 38.94
N LEU A 1050 36.22 -24.66 39.46
CA LEU A 1050 36.52 -25.12 40.83
C LEU A 1050 35.82 -24.28 41.89
N VAL A 1051 35.80 -22.94 41.74
CA VAL A 1051 35.07 -22.03 42.63
C VAL A 1051 33.57 -22.24 42.52
N ALA A 1052 33.03 -22.47 41.31
CA ALA A 1052 31.61 -22.80 41.12
C ALA A 1052 31.25 -24.14 41.80
N CYS A 1053 32.05 -25.18 41.61
CA CYS A 1053 31.86 -26.47 42.28
C CYS A 1053 32.00 -26.36 43.82
N ALA A 1054 32.93 -25.56 44.32
CA ALA A 1054 33.09 -25.30 45.76
C ALA A 1054 31.93 -24.46 46.32
N SER A 1055 31.40 -23.51 45.54
CA SER A 1055 30.25 -22.71 45.95
C SER A 1055 28.95 -23.52 46.05
N LEU A 1056 28.80 -24.59 45.27
CA LEU A 1056 27.67 -25.53 45.36
C LEU A 1056 27.68 -26.37 46.66
N LEU A 1057 28.80 -26.42 47.40
CA LEU A 1057 28.85 -27.05 48.74
C LEU A 1057 28.27 -26.15 49.85
N VAL A 1058 28.09 -24.84 49.58
CA VAL A 1058 27.66 -23.83 50.56
C VAL A 1058 26.37 -23.12 50.13
N ILE A 1059 26.10 -23.03 48.83
CA ILE A 1059 25.01 -22.26 48.22
C ILE A 1059 24.15 -23.21 47.38
N SER A 1060 22.82 -23.12 47.52
CA SER A 1060 21.88 -23.91 46.71
C SER A 1060 22.03 -23.59 45.21
N LEU A 1061 21.73 -24.56 44.34
CA LEU A 1061 21.78 -24.36 42.89
C LEU A 1061 20.88 -23.19 42.44
N VAL A 1062 19.73 -23.00 43.10
CA VAL A 1062 18.81 -21.90 42.83
C VAL A 1062 19.45 -20.54 43.17
N ASN A 1063 20.07 -20.42 44.35
CA ASN A 1063 20.73 -19.19 44.77
C ASN A 1063 21.94 -18.87 43.87
N LEU A 1064 22.68 -19.89 43.39
CA LEU A 1064 23.78 -19.69 42.43
C LEU A 1064 23.26 -19.16 41.07
N MET A 1065 22.12 -19.67 40.61
CA MET A 1065 21.47 -19.19 39.38
C MET A 1065 20.97 -17.74 39.54
N GLU A 1066 20.33 -17.40 40.68
CA GLU A 1066 19.89 -16.03 40.98
C GLU A 1066 21.07 -15.04 41.04
N ILE A 1067 22.17 -15.41 41.72
CA ILE A 1067 23.41 -14.60 41.75
C ILE A 1067 23.95 -14.38 40.34
N THR A 1068 23.95 -15.42 39.50
CA THR A 1068 24.41 -15.33 38.11
C THR A 1068 23.55 -14.33 37.32
N VAL A 1069 22.23 -14.38 37.47
CA VAL A 1069 21.31 -13.44 36.84
C VAL A 1069 21.55 -12.00 37.32
N ILE A 1070 21.73 -11.78 38.63
CA ILE A 1070 22.04 -10.46 39.19
C ILE A 1070 23.32 -9.88 38.59
N ILE A 1071 24.39 -10.69 38.48
CA ILE A 1071 25.66 -10.28 37.87
C ILE A 1071 25.46 -9.92 36.39
N LEU A 1072 24.68 -10.69 35.65
CA LEU A 1072 24.39 -10.41 34.23
C LEU A 1072 23.63 -9.10 34.05
N ILE A 1073 22.62 -8.81 34.89
CA ILE A 1073 21.89 -7.53 34.86
C ILE A 1073 22.83 -6.37 35.22
N ALA A 1074 23.66 -6.52 36.25
CA ALA A 1074 24.63 -5.50 36.66
C ALA A 1074 25.67 -5.25 35.56
N ALA A 1075 26.14 -6.29 34.88
CA ALA A 1075 27.05 -6.19 33.73
C ALA A 1075 26.37 -5.49 32.54
N TYR A 1076 25.10 -5.76 32.27
CA TYR A 1076 24.33 -5.07 31.24
C TYR A 1076 24.10 -3.59 31.58
N TRP A 1077 23.76 -3.27 32.83
CA TRP A 1077 23.68 -1.88 33.30
C TRP A 1077 25.02 -1.15 33.11
N PHE A 1078 26.14 -1.79 33.47
CA PHE A 1078 27.47 -1.23 33.28
C PHE A 1078 27.80 -1.00 31.79
N LEU A 1079 27.40 -1.93 30.91
CA LEU A 1079 27.52 -1.76 29.46
C LEU A 1079 26.74 -0.52 28.98
N GLN A 1080 25.49 -0.35 29.40
CA GLN A 1080 24.67 0.81 29.04
C GLN A 1080 25.31 2.12 29.54
N LEU A 1081 25.82 2.15 30.78
CA LEU A 1081 26.50 3.32 31.32
C LEU A 1081 27.75 3.68 30.51
N CYS A 1082 28.53 2.70 30.06
CA CYS A 1082 29.69 2.93 29.20
C CYS A 1082 29.31 3.47 27.81
N ILE A 1083 28.20 3.00 27.24
CA ILE A 1083 27.67 3.49 25.95
C ILE A 1083 27.33 4.98 26.04
N TYR A 1084 26.53 5.40 27.03
CA TYR A 1084 26.14 6.82 27.17
C TYR A 1084 27.26 7.73 27.71
N ARG A 1085 28.33 7.18 28.26
CA ARG A 1085 29.59 7.90 28.55
C ARG A 1085 30.50 8.05 27.33
N ASN A 1086 30.05 7.62 26.15
CA ASN A 1086 30.80 7.64 24.89
C ASN A 1086 32.09 6.78 24.91
N GLN A 1087 32.04 5.63 25.58
CA GLN A 1087 33.14 4.65 25.60
C GLN A 1087 32.88 3.45 24.66
N THR A 1088 32.04 3.65 23.64
CA THR A 1088 31.55 2.63 22.68
C THR A 1088 32.67 1.94 21.91
N HIS A 1089 33.78 2.64 21.63
CA HIS A 1089 34.92 2.07 20.93
C HIS A 1089 35.87 1.23 21.81
N HIS A 1090 35.62 1.13 23.12
CA HIS A 1090 36.48 0.38 24.02
C HIS A 1090 36.38 -1.14 23.78
N VAL A 1091 37.50 -1.87 23.79
CA VAL A 1091 37.56 -3.30 23.45
C VAL A 1091 36.65 -4.14 24.36
N VAL A 1092 36.63 -3.82 25.66
CA VAL A 1092 35.77 -4.51 26.63
C VAL A 1092 34.28 -4.24 26.34
N VAL A 1093 33.93 -3.00 26.03
CA VAL A 1093 32.54 -2.59 25.73
C VAL A 1093 32.06 -3.28 24.45
N ARG A 1094 32.88 -3.29 23.39
CA ARG A 1094 32.57 -4.04 22.15
C ARG A 1094 32.44 -5.54 22.39
N ALA A 1095 33.31 -6.13 23.22
CA ALA A 1095 33.23 -7.56 23.53
C ALA A 1095 31.97 -7.90 24.33
N MET A 1096 31.57 -7.05 25.30
CA MET A 1096 30.34 -7.20 26.05
C MET A 1096 29.10 -7.04 25.16
N ALA A 1097 29.06 -6.01 24.31
CA ALA A 1097 27.98 -5.79 23.35
C ALA A 1097 27.83 -6.97 22.38
N ARG A 1098 28.93 -7.48 21.83
CA ARG A 1098 28.90 -8.65 20.93
C ARG A 1098 28.38 -9.91 21.62
N THR A 1099 28.78 -10.13 22.88
CA THR A 1099 28.29 -11.26 23.67
C THR A 1099 26.80 -11.11 23.94
N TYR A 1100 26.34 -9.90 24.29
CA TYR A 1100 24.93 -9.60 24.47
C TYR A 1100 24.13 -9.88 23.19
N ASP A 1101 24.61 -9.40 22.03
CA ASP A 1101 23.94 -9.64 20.74
C ASP A 1101 23.85 -11.11 20.38
N ARG A 1102 24.88 -11.90 20.74
CA ARG A 1102 24.85 -13.35 20.57
C ARG A 1102 23.73 -13.98 21.40
N TRP A 1103 23.62 -13.63 22.69
CA TRP A 1103 22.55 -14.16 23.55
C TRP A 1103 21.17 -13.76 23.04
N VAL A 1104 20.98 -12.48 22.70
CA VAL A 1104 19.74 -11.98 22.11
C VAL A 1104 19.41 -12.76 20.82
N GLY A 1105 20.37 -12.96 19.92
CA GLY A 1105 20.14 -13.73 18.71
C GLY A 1105 19.75 -15.18 18.95
N TRP A 1106 20.30 -15.86 19.96
CA TRP A 1106 19.86 -17.22 20.34
C TRP A 1106 18.41 -17.25 20.84
N ILE A 1107 18.01 -16.25 21.66
CA ILE A 1107 16.63 -16.14 22.16
C ILE A 1107 15.63 -15.93 21.02
N ILE A 1108 16.06 -15.27 19.93
CA ILE A 1108 15.21 -14.94 18.79
C ILE A 1108 15.18 -16.07 17.76
N PHE A 1109 16.35 -16.44 17.24
CA PHE A 1109 16.46 -17.38 16.13
C PHE A 1109 16.28 -18.83 16.56
N GLY A 1110 16.60 -19.17 17.82
CA GLY A 1110 16.43 -20.53 18.34
C GLY A 1110 14.99 -21.04 18.20
N PRO A 1111 13.99 -20.33 18.74
CA PRO A 1111 12.57 -20.69 18.56
C PRO A 1111 12.13 -20.74 17.10
N VAL A 1112 12.58 -19.79 16.26
CA VAL A 1112 12.22 -19.75 14.83
C VAL A 1112 12.75 -20.98 14.09
N LEU A 1113 14.00 -21.36 14.33
CA LEU A 1113 14.61 -22.56 13.76
C LEU A 1113 13.90 -23.84 14.24
N PHE A 1114 13.54 -23.91 15.52
CA PHE A 1114 12.79 -25.03 16.07
C PHE A 1114 11.41 -25.16 15.40
N ILE A 1115 10.69 -24.05 15.25
CA ILE A 1115 9.39 -24.00 14.59
C ILE A 1115 9.52 -24.43 13.12
N ALA A 1116 10.50 -23.89 12.38
CA ALA A 1116 10.70 -24.24 10.97
C ALA A 1116 11.04 -25.73 10.77
N MET A 1117 11.78 -26.33 11.71
CA MET A 1117 12.16 -27.75 11.65
C MET A 1117 10.97 -28.68 11.92
N PHE A 1118 10.13 -28.36 12.90
CA PHE A 1118 9.05 -29.26 13.35
C PHE A 1118 7.67 -28.95 12.76
N LEU A 1119 7.46 -27.75 12.22
CA LEU A 1119 6.18 -27.28 11.71
C LEU A 1119 6.32 -26.75 10.26
N PRO A 1120 6.71 -27.60 9.30
CA PRO A 1120 6.97 -27.16 7.93
C PRO A 1120 5.73 -26.58 7.22
N PHE A 1121 4.52 -26.96 7.65
CA PHE A 1121 3.27 -26.41 7.11
C PHE A 1121 3.13 -24.90 7.35
N LEU A 1122 3.80 -24.33 8.37
CA LEU A 1122 3.77 -22.90 8.64
C LEU A 1122 4.39 -22.08 7.51
N SER A 1123 5.39 -22.63 6.81
CA SER A 1123 5.96 -21.99 5.63
C SER A 1123 4.91 -21.85 4.51
N SER A 1124 4.16 -22.92 4.23
CA SER A 1124 3.07 -22.90 3.25
C SER A 1124 1.91 -22.01 3.68
N PHE A 1125 1.56 -22.03 4.97
CA PHE A 1125 0.53 -21.15 5.54
C PHE A 1125 0.91 -19.67 5.39
N GLN A 1126 2.13 -19.31 5.79
CA GLN A 1126 2.68 -17.97 5.64
C GLN A 1126 2.60 -17.50 4.18
N GLN A 1127 3.03 -18.32 3.23
CA GLN A 1127 3.05 -17.94 1.82
C GLN A 1127 1.63 -17.65 1.29
N ARG A 1128 0.64 -18.49 1.63
CA ARG A 1128 -0.75 -18.32 1.19
C ARG A 1128 -1.50 -17.19 1.88
N VAL A 1129 -1.23 -16.95 3.17
CA VAL A 1129 -1.97 -15.96 3.98
C VAL A 1129 -1.35 -14.57 3.92
N MET A 1130 -0.05 -14.44 3.63
CA MET A 1130 0.65 -13.15 3.68
C MET A 1130 0.91 -12.53 2.30
N PHE A 1131 0.95 -13.35 1.25
CA PHE A 1131 1.25 -12.92 -0.11
C PHE A 1131 0.12 -13.29 -1.07
N ASN A 1132 0.01 -12.53 -2.16
CA ASN A 1132 -1.03 -12.74 -3.17
C ASN A 1132 -0.92 -14.15 -3.77
N ASN A 1133 -2.06 -14.83 -4.01
CA ASN A 1133 -2.13 -16.14 -4.64
C ASN A 1133 -1.28 -16.22 -5.92
N ALA A 1134 -1.31 -15.16 -6.74
CA ALA A 1134 -0.47 -15.02 -7.94
C ALA A 1134 1.04 -15.21 -7.66
N PHE A 1135 1.53 -14.62 -6.58
CA PHE A 1135 2.92 -14.72 -6.15
C PHE A 1135 3.23 -16.10 -5.56
N THR A 1136 2.33 -16.64 -4.75
CA THR A 1136 2.48 -17.96 -4.14
C THR A 1136 2.53 -19.07 -5.18
N SER A 1137 1.68 -19.01 -6.20
CA SER A 1137 1.72 -19.92 -7.34
C SER A 1137 3.02 -19.78 -8.14
N GLY A 1138 3.50 -18.55 -8.36
CA GLY A 1138 4.79 -18.31 -9.02
C GLY A 1138 6.00 -18.87 -8.24
N LEU A 1139 5.99 -18.76 -6.91
CA LEU A 1139 7.00 -19.36 -6.02
C LEU A 1139 6.94 -20.89 -6.01
N GLU A 1140 5.74 -21.49 -5.99
CA GLU A 1140 5.59 -22.95 -6.07
C GLU A 1140 6.13 -23.48 -7.41
N VAL A 1141 5.84 -22.78 -8.51
CA VAL A 1141 6.37 -23.09 -9.84
C VAL A 1141 7.88 -22.90 -9.92
N SER A 1142 8.44 -21.84 -9.33
CA SER A 1142 9.90 -21.64 -9.32
C SER A 1142 10.63 -22.70 -8.48
N LYS A 1143 10.05 -23.12 -7.35
CA LYS A 1143 10.56 -24.25 -6.55
C LYS A 1143 10.56 -25.56 -7.35
N LEU A 1144 9.53 -25.82 -8.15
CA LEU A 1144 9.47 -26.99 -9.04
C LEU A 1144 10.58 -26.94 -10.09
N PHE A 1145 10.79 -25.80 -10.75
CA PHE A 1145 11.87 -25.65 -11.74
C PHE A 1145 13.27 -25.65 -11.12
N ALA A 1146 13.45 -25.12 -9.91
CA ALA A 1146 14.71 -25.20 -9.18
C ALA A 1146 15.04 -26.65 -8.81
N ASN A 1147 14.03 -27.45 -8.44
CA ASN A 1147 14.18 -28.88 -8.19
C ASN A 1147 14.47 -29.66 -9.48
N GLU A 1148 13.85 -29.32 -10.61
CA GLU A 1148 14.20 -29.89 -11.92
C GLU A 1148 15.63 -29.53 -12.35
N ALA A 1149 16.04 -28.27 -12.19
CA ALA A 1149 17.40 -27.82 -12.47
C ALA A 1149 18.42 -28.52 -11.57
N ALA A 1150 18.17 -28.63 -10.26
CA ALA A 1150 19.02 -29.37 -9.33
C ALA A 1150 19.07 -30.87 -9.69
N SER A 1151 17.96 -31.46 -10.13
CA SER A 1151 17.91 -32.85 -10.59
C SER A 1151 18.73 -33.06 -11.89
N SER A 1152 18.73 -32.07 -12.79
CA SER A 1152 19.52 -32.10 -14.04
C SER A 1152 21.02 -31.90 -13.80
N THR A 1153 21.38 -31.16 -12.75
CA THR A 1153 22.77 -30.93 -12.32
C THR A 1153 23.34 -32.11 -11.53
N SER A 1154 22.50 -33.04 -11.06
CA SER A 1154 22.92 -34.24 -10.31
C SER A 1154 23.53 -35.37 -11.19
N LYS A 1155 23.65 -35.18 -12.51
CA LYS A 1155 24.52 -36.01 -13.38
C LYS A 1155 25.99 -35.64 -13.16
N ILE A 1156 26.52 -36.09 -12.04
CA ILE A 1156 27.91 -35.94 -11.60
C ILE A 1156 28.88 -36.51 -12.66
N VAL A 1157 29.66 -35.63 -13.29
CA VAL A 1157 30.97 -35.99 -13.85
C VAL A 1157 31.91 -36.24 -12.68
N LYS A 1158 32.22 -37.51 -12.41
CA LYS A 1158 33.25 -37.91 -11.44
C LYS A 1158 34.62 -37.42 -11.93
N VAL A 1159 35.07 -36.26 -11.45
CA VAL A 1159 36.47 -35.84 -11.61
C VAL A 1159 37.30 -36.35 -10.43
N LYS A 1160 38.27 -37.22 -10.74
CA LYS A 1160 39.27 -37.77 -9.82
C LYS A 1160 39.98 -36.66 -9.02
N ARG A 1161 39.99 -36.77 -7.69
CA ARG A 1161 40.86 -35.98 -6.79
C ARG A 1161 42.33 -36.32 -7.06
N VAL A 1162 43.11 -35.34 -7.52
CA VAL A 1162 44.58 -35.38 -7.48
C VAL A 1162 45.06 -34.77 -6.16
N ALA A 1163 45.80 -35.57 -5.38
CA ALA A 1163 46.42 -35.15 -4.14
C ALA A 1163 47.59 -34.17 -4.39
N LYS A 1164 47.55 -32.97 -3.79
CA LYS A 1164 48.69 -32.05 -3.77
C LYS A 1164 49.49 -32.22 -2.48
N LYS A 1165 50.73 -32.71 -2.64
CA LYS A 1165 51.81 -32.80 -1.64
C LYS A 1165 52.07 -31.44 -0.96
N LYS A 1166 52.22 -31.47 0.36
CA LYS A 1166 52.90 -30.46 1.19
C LYS A 1166 54.34 -30.26 0.70
N LYS A 1167 54.77 -29.02 0.51
CA LYS A 1167 56.18 -28.61 0.63
C LYS A 1167 56.30 -27.62 1.80
N ARG A 1168 57.32 -27.87 2.60
CA ARG A 1168 57.76 -27.17 3.83
C ARG A 1168 59.09 -26.45 3.49
N SER A 1169 59.49 -25.53 4.39
CA SER A 1169 60.73 -24.74 4.50
C SER A 1169 60.76 -23.44 3.66
N ASP A 1170 60.99 -22.24 4.21
CA ASP A 1170 61.49 -21.80 5.53
C ASP A 1170 60.68 -20.64 6.12
#